data_AF-A0A957PYR4-F1
#
_entry.id   AF-A0A957PYR4-F1
#
_cell.length_a   1.000
_cell.length_b   1.000
_cell.length_c   1.000
_cell.angle_alpha   90.00
_cell.angle_beta   90.00
_cell.angle_gamma   90.00
#
_symmetry.space_group_name_H-M   'P 1'
#
loop_
_entity.id
_entity.type
_entity.pdbx_description
1 polymer ?
#
loop_
_entity_poly.entity_id
_entity_poly.type
_entity_poly.pdbx_seq_one_letter_code
_entity_poly.pdbx_strand_id
1 'polypeptide(L)'
;GQTLLSWSGTMFEYLMPPLLLRGYRGALLDQSCRASVEQQIIVGHLRKKPWGISESGFYTFDAAMNYQYRAFGAPGLGFKRGLEEDQVVAPYASLLAIAYRPQSVWKNVQALQELEMMGRYGLYEAIDFTPAHLNLGQDHAIVRSYMAHHQGMILVALLNYLQDQRMIKRFHADPYIQSVDLLLQEGLPVHAPLQFPHQEEGRSPVVEEVAVAPINPWSAPVDTPMPLAHYLSNGHYGLLINNSGGGYSRCDDRQLTRWRADTTLDDWGCWLYIQEMQPNDVGSEENQEGNAETKPHYKWLWSATRQPLNQRPDHEEVTFHSHMAEFRRRDHDITVQMDIAVAPTEDVEVRRITLTNESESTRHLRLTSYGEVVLGPGGSDERHQAFAKLFVESEYLPETNSLLFRRRPRAADEPVHFVLHALVVEPGQPVTGAYESDRACFLGRGHDVRHPEALTNSQWLTGTTGATLDPVMALGQELVMDPHATVRIALVTATADEREALLEMAGRYLRWGTLDRVFQEARNVATEELRELGLTGSRLETTQKLLSLLLYPHPVRRAGPDILTANRKGQSGLWAYGISGDYPILLVRIHQEEDGELLQEVLRAHRYWRRRGLQIDVVILNRQSTNYGQPVQGFVQRVISHMESNQWLNRRGGIFVLRADQLNEADRVLLQTTARVILDANANTLEGQLVGILTQPTRLPIFEPPLDFVPTEKTTATEQIARPTDLQFDNGFGGFSPDGKEYVIFQQPG
;
A
#
# COMPACT_ATOMS: atom_id res chain seq x y z
N GLY A 1 30.79 -37.99 -14.16
CA GLY A 1 31.86 -37.41 -15.00
C GLY A 1 32.30 -36.09 -14.40
N GLN A 2 33.32 -35.44 -14.95
CA GLN A 2 33.65 -34.06 -14.59
C GLN A 2 32.61 -33.13 -15.24
N THR A 3 32.03 -32.22 -14.45
CA THR A 3 31.01 -31.28 -14.91
C THR A 3 31.31 -29.91 -14.33
N LEU A 4 31.24 -28.87 -15.15
CA LEU A 4 31.13 -27.50 -14.65
C LEU A 4 29.75 -27.31 -14.02
N LEU A 5 29.71 -27.01 -12.73
CA LEU A 5 28.45 -26.71 -12.05
C LEU A 5 27.91 -25.38 -12.58
N SER A 6 26.61 -25.38 -12.87
CA SER A 6 25.91 -24.18 -13.33
C SER A 6 25.27 -23.45 -12.16
N TRP A 7 24.88 -22.20 -12.36
CA TRP A 7 24.23 -21.41 -11.30
C TRP A 7 22.88 -22.00 -10.91
N SER A 8 21.99 -22.24 -11.90
CA SER A 8 20.65 -22.79 -11.67
C SER A 8 20.54 -24.29 -11.90
N GLY A 9 21.50 -24.90 -12.62
CA GLY A 9 21.47 -26.33 -12.92
C GLY A 9 20.40 -26.71 -13.95
N THR A 10 19.98 -25.76 -14.78
CA THR A 10 19.01 -25.95 -15.86
C THR A 10 19.67 -26.61 -17.08
N MET A 11 18.93 -27.38 -17.87
CA MET A 11 19.49 -27.99 -19.09
C MET A 11 19.90 -26.94 -20.13
N PHE A 12 19.15 -25.84 -20.21
CA PHE A 12 19.38 -24.77 -21.17
C PHE A 12 20.77 -24.13 -21.01
N GLU A 13 21.23 -23.89 -19.78
CA GLU A 13 22.56 -23.31 -19.51
C GLU A 13 23.70 -24.14 -20.14
N TYR A 14 23.53 -25.47 -20.20
CA TYR A 14 24.49 -26.37 -20.82
C TYR A 14 24.29 -26.49 -22.34
N LEU A 15 23.04 -26.62 -22.79
CA LEU A 15 22.75 -27.09 -24.14
C LEU A 15 22.31 -26.00 -25.13
N MET A 16 22.08 -24.76 -24.68
CA MET A 16 21.86 -23.64 -25.59
C MET A 16 23.11 -23.28 -26.40
N PRO A 17 24.32 -23.13 -25.81
CA PRO A 17 25.50 -22.75 -26.59
C PRO A 17 25.84 -23.72 -27.74
N PRO A 18 25.79 -25.05 -27.57
CA PRO A 18 26.01 -26.03 -28.64
C PRO A 18 25.02 -25.96 -29.82
N LEU A 19 23.92 -25.18 -29.73
CA LEU A 19 23.03 -24.96 -30.87
C LEU A 19 23.69 -24.08 -31.95
N LEU A 20 24.65 -23.22 -31.55
CA LEU A 20 25.29 -22.24 -32.43
C LEU A 20 26.82 -22.38 -32.45
N LEU A 21 27.43 -22.80 -31.34
CA LEU A 21 28.87 -22.89 -31.18
C LEU A 21 29.40 -24.29 -31.51
N ARG A 22 30.61 -24.36 -32.08
CA ARG A 22 31.29 -25.64 -32.32
C ARG A 22 31.74 -26.24 -30.99
N GLY A 23 31.33 -27.48 -30.72
CA GLY A 23 31.84 -28.27 -29.61
C GLY A 23 33.03 -29.13 -30.04
N TYR A 24 34.08 -29.15 -29.23
CA TYR A 24 35.25 -30.00 -29.45
C TYR A 24 35.19 -31.22 -28.52
N ARG A 25 35.21 -32.42 -29.11
CA ARG A 25 35.05 -33.66 -28.35
C ARG A 25 36.18 -33.82 -27.33
N GLY A 26 35.80 -34.13 -26.09
CA GLY A 26 36.77 -34.35 -24.99
C GLY A 26 37.23 -33.07 -24.29
N ALA A 27 36.82 -31.91 -24.78
CA ALA A 27 37.06 -30.63 -24.13
C ALA A 27 36.09 -30.44 -22.93
N LEU A 28 36.42 -29.59 -21.95
CA LEU A 28 35.71 -29.51 -20.66
C LEU A 28 34.23 -29.10 -20.83
N LEU A 29 33.91 -28.26 -21.81
CA LEU A 29 32.53 -27.91 -22.14
C LEU A 29 31.76 -29.10 -22.73
N ASP A 30 32.35 -29.91 -23.62
CA ASP A 30 31.72 -31.14 -24.13
C ASP A 30 31.50 -32.17 -23.02
N GLN A 31 32.48 -32.33 -22.12
CA GLN A 31 32.35 -33.20 -20.95
C GLN A 31 31.23 -32.73 -20.02
N SER A 32 31.14 -31.42 -19.77
CA SER A 32 30.09 -30.83 -18.94
C SER A 32 28.70 -31.01 -19.54
N CYS A 33 28.53 -30.79 -20.84
CA CYS A 33 27.26 -31.03 -21.54
C CYS A 33 26.84 -32.50 -21.49
N ARG A 34 27.79 -33.43 -21.67
CA ARG A 34 27.49 -34.87 -21.58
C ARG A 34 27.10 -35.28 -20.16
N ALA A 35 27.82 -34.77 -19.17
CA ALA A 35 27.60 -35.13 -17.79
C ALA A 35 26.30 -34.51 -17.23
N SER A 36 25.92 -33.30 -17.66
CA SER A 36 24.62 -32.70 -17.30
C SER A 36 23.45 -33.50 -17.87
N VAL A 37 23.54 -33.96 -19.12
CA VAL A 37 22.54 -34.84 -19.74
C VAL A 37 22.40 -36.16 -18.98
N GLU A 38 23.52 -36.82 -18.64
CA GLU A 38 23.49 -38.06 -17.86
C GLU A 38 22.87 -37.87 -16.49
N GLN A 39 23.22 -36.78 -15.79
CA GLN A 39 22.66 -36.50 -14.48
C GLN A 39 21.15 -36.27 -14.53
N GLN A 40 20.64 -35.57 -15.54
CA GLN A 40 19.19 -35.41 -15.71
C GLN A 40 18.47 -36.73 -16.03
N ILE A 41 19.08 -37.60 -16.84
CA ILE A 41 18.55 -38.95 -17.10
C ILE A 41 18.49 -39.77 -15.80
N ILE A 42 19.55 -39.72 -14.98
CA ILE A 42 19.61 -40.39 -13.68
C ILE A 42 18.51 -39.86 -12.75
N VAL A 43 18.36 -38.54 -12.64
CA VAL A 43 17.32 -37.90 -11.82
C VAL A 43 15.91 -38.32 -12.26
N GLY A 44 15.63 -38.35 -13.57
CA GLY A 44 14.36 -38.83 -14.10
C GLY A 44 14.08 -40.28 -13.72
N HIS A 45 15.07 -41.17 -13.87
CA HIS A 45 14.96 -42.57 -13.47
C HIS A 45 14.72 -42.76 -11.97
N LEU A 46 15.46 -42.03 -11.11
CA LEU A 46 15.29 -42.08 -9.65
C LEU A 46 13.88 -41.63 -9.24
N ARG A 47 13.35 -40.60 -9.91
CA ARG A 47 11.99 -40.09 -9.66
C ARG A 47 10.89 -40.88 -10.37
N LYS A 48 11.24 -41.89 -11.19
CA LYS A 48 10.32 -42.64 -12.07
C LYS A 48 9.44 -41.72 -12.93
N LYS A 49 10.02 -40.63 -13.43
CA LYS A 49 9.34 -39.60 -14.25
C LYS A 49 10.17 -39.31 -15.51
N PRO A 50 9.58 -38.69 -16.55
CA PRO A 50 10.36 -38.15 -17.67
C PRO A 50 11.42 -37.16 -17.18
N TRP A 51 12.46 -36.94 -18.00
CA TRP A 51 13.54 -36.00 -17.69
C TRP A 51 13.52 -34.80 -18.65
N GLY A 52 14.22 -33.72 -18.29
CA GLY A 52 14.19 -32.44 -19.01
C GLY A 52 13.88 -31.27 -18.09
N ILE A 53 14.68 -31.09 -17.05
CA ILE A 53 14.54 -30.01 -16.08
C ILE A 53 15.28 -28.78 -16.62
N SER A 54 14.56 -27.67 -16.78
CA SER A 54 15.10 -26.40 -17.26
C SER A 54 14.15 -25.27 -16.88
N GLU A 55 14.43 -24.04 -17.29
CA GLU A 55 13.50 -22.93 -17.16
C GLU A 55 12.23 -23.17 -18.00
N SER A 56 11.06 -23.09 -17.37
CA SER A 56 9.76 -23.37 -18.00
C SER A 56 8.59 -22.78 -17.24
N GLY A 57 7.40 -22.87 -17.85
CA GLY A 57 6.14 -22.68 -17.12
C GLY A 57 5.90 -23.81 -16.10
N PHE A 58 5.07 -23.56 -15.09
CA PHE A 58 4.62 -24.57 -14.12
C PHE A 58 3.13 -24.36 -13.77
N TYR A 59 2.50 -25.35 -13.12
CA TYR A 59 1.05 -25.41 -12.96
C TYR A 59 0.55 -24.58 -11.77
N THR A 60 0.90 -23.30 -11.76
CA THR A 60 0.42 -22.28 -10.82
C THR A 60 -0.03 -21.06 -11.61
N PHE A 61 -1.05 -20.35 -11.12
CA PHE A 61 -1.72 -19.27 -11.84
C PHE A 61 -1.57 -17.93 -11.11
N ASP A 62 -1.45 -16.83 -11.87
CA ASP A 62 -1.67 -15.48 -11.32
C ASP A 62 -3.17 -15.15 -11.22
N ALA A 63 -3.49 -13.96 -10.71
CA ALA A 63 -4.86 -13.45 -10.61
C ALA A 63 -5.58 -13.35 -11.97
N ALA A 64 -4.85 -13.34 -13.09
CA ALA A 64 -5.39 -13.34 -14.45
C ALA A 64 -5.43 -14.74 -15.08
N MET A 65 -5.20 -15.79 -14.30
CA MET A 65 -5.17 -17.20 -14.73
C MET A 65 -4.06 -17.54 -15.74
N ASN A 66 -2.93 -16.82 -15.72
CA ASN A 66 -1.76 -17.17 -16.52
C ASN A 66 -0.81 -18.11 -15.77
N TYR A 67 -0.27 -19.10 -16.48
CA TYR A 67 0.78 -19.95 -15.95
C TYR A 67 2.02 -19.15 -15.55
N GLN A 68 2.53 -19.41 -14.35
CA GLN A 68 3.77 -18.80 -13.85
C GLN A 68 5.01 -19.44 -14.48
N TYR A 69 6.13 -18.70 -14.52
CA TYR A 69 7.37 -19.08 -15.21
C TYR A 69 8.60 -18.88 -14.31
N ARG A 70 9.48 -19.89 -14.21
CA ARG A 70 10.75 -19.80 -13.46
C ARG A 70 11.77 -20.87 -13.88
N ALA A 71 12.98 -20.76 -13.33
CA ALA A 71 14.05 -21.74 -13.51
C ALA A 71 13.92 -22.94 -12.55
N PHE A 72 14.08 -24.16 -13.07
CA PHE A 72 14.14 -25.41 -12.30
C PHE A 72 15.51 -26.08 -12.47
N GLY A 73 16.04 -26.66 -11.39
CA GLY A 73 17.41 -27.16 -11.34
C GLY A 73 17.47 -28.67 -11.10
N ALA A 74 18.31 -29.38 -11.86
CA ALA A 74 18.53 -30.79 -11.58
C ALA A 74 19.48 -30.97 -10.37
N PRO A 75 19.16 -31.85 -9.40
CA PRO A 75 20.03 -32.14 -8.26
C PRO A 75 21.47 -32.46 -8.67
N GLY A 76 22.43 -31.81 -8.02
CA GLY A 76 23.86 -32.02 -8.26
C GLY A 76 24.45 -31.27 -9.46
N LEU A 77 23.66 -30.48 -10.21
CA LEU A 77 24.15 -29.62 -11.30
C LEU A 77 24.15 -28.13 -10.97
N GLY A 78 23.36 -27.69 -9.98
CA GLY A 78 23.20 -26.29 -9.60
C GLY A 78 23.97 -25.90 -8.34
N PHE A 79 24.49 -24.67 -8.29
CA PHE A 79 24.98 -24.04 -7.05
C PHE A 79 23.83 -23.50 -6.18
N LYS A 80 22.73 -23.06 -6.80
CA LYS A 80 21.56 -22.52 -6.10
C LYS A 80 20.73 -23.65 -5.47
N ARG A 81 20.52 -23.57 -4.15
CA ARG A 81 19.72 -24.51 -3.35
C ARG A 81 18.21 -24.31 -3.57
N GLY A 82 17.42 -25.38 -3.40
CA GLY A 82 15.95 -25.34 -3.42
C GLY A 82 15.32 -25.35 -4.81
N LEU A 83 16.12 -25.41 -5.88
CA LEU A 83 15.62 -25.53 -7.25
C LEU A 83 15.23 -26.98 -7.61
N GLU A 84 15.63 -27.92 -6.77
CA GLU A 84 15.37 -29.35 -6.86
C GLU A 84 14.06 -29.81 -6.21
N GLU A 85 13.42 -28.94 -5.41
CA GLU A 85 12.21 -29.25 -4.63
C GLU A 85 11.01 -29.46 -5.55
N ASP A 86 10.88 -28.61 -6.57
CA ASP A 86 9.83 -28.70 -7.56
C ASP A 86 10.13 -29.75 -8.63
N GLN A 87 9.08 -30.44 -9.08
CA GLN A 87 9.19 -31.57 -10.00
C GLN A 87 8.54 -31.23 -11.33
N VAL A 88 9.09 -30.23 -12.01
CA VAL A 88 8.60 -29.75 -13.31
C VAL A 88 9.51 -30.25 -14.43
N VAL A 89 8.93 -30.82 -15.48
CA VAL A 89 9.65 -31.35 -16.65
C VAL A 89 9.23 -30.59 -17.90
N ALA A 90 10.20 -30.00 -18.58
CA ALA A 90 10.05 -29.24 -19.81
C ALA A 90 10.57 -30.07 -21.00
N PRO A 91 9.70 -30.47 -21.96
CA PRO A 91 10.12 -31.34 -23.05
C PRO A 91 11.25 -30.79 -23.91
N TYR A 92 11.28 -29.47 -24.13
CA TYR A 92 12.32 -28.82 -24.93
C TYR A 92 13.72 -29.13 -24.39
N ALA A 93 13.89 -29.12 -23.06
CA ALA A 93 15.15 -29.36 -22.39
C ALA A 93 15.73 -30.74 -22.74
N SER A 94 14.89 -31.78 -22.71
CA SER A 94 15.31 -33.12 -23.10
C SER A 94 15.61 -33.22 -24.60
N LEU A 95 14.87 -32.50 -25.44
CA LEU A 95 15.07 -32.48 -26.90
C LEU A 95 16.38 -31.81 -27.32
N LEU A 96 16.88 -30.82 -26.57
CA LEU A 96 18.20 -30.22 -26.82
C LEU A 96 19.33 -31.25 -26.72
N ALA A 97 19.14 -32.31 -25.93
CA ALA A 97 20.14 -33.35 -25.72
C ALA A 97 20.25 -34.36 -26.89
N ILE A 98 19.51 -34.18 -28.00
CA ILE A 98 19.46 -35.15 -29.11
C ILE A 98 20.84 -35.42 -29.74
N ALA A 99 21.72 -34.43 -29.79
CA ALA A 99 23.09 -34.59 -30.29
C ALA A 99 23.99 -35.44 -29.36
N TYR A 100 23.58 -35.61 -28.10
CA TYR A 100 24.35 -36.31 -27.07
C TYR A 100 23.81 -37.70 -26.78
N ARG A 101 22.49 -37.87 -26.65
CA ARG A 101 21.81 -39.13 -26.29
C ARG A 101 20.51 -39.35 -27.08
N PRO A 102 20.58 -39.55 -28.41
CA PRO A 102 19.39 -39.59 -29.27
C PRO A 102 18.40 -40.69 -28.90
N GLN A 103 18.87 -41.90 -28.55
CA GLN A 103 17.97 -42.98 -28.13
C GLN A 103 17.26 -42.68 -26.80
N SER A 104 17.94 -42.03 -25.85
CA SER A 104 17.33 -41.66 -24.56
C SER A 104 16.31 -40.54 -24.73
N VAL A 105 16.59 -39.57 -25.60
CA VAL A 105 15.64 -38.51 -25.97
C VAL A 105 14.40 -39.12 -26.61
N TRP A 106 14.58 -40.04 -27.57
CA TRP A 106 13.45 -40.73 -28.21
C TRP A 106 12.54 -41.45 -27.20
N LYS A 107 13.13 -42.24 -26.29
CA LYS A 107 12.37 -42.93 -25.23
C LYS A 107 11.65 -41.94 -24.30
N ASN A 108 12.29 -40.82 -23.96
CA ASN A 108 11.67 -39.79 -23.12
C ASN A 108 10.47 -39.12 -23.80
N VAL A 109 10.58 -38.85 -25.11
CA VAL A 109 9.47 -38.33 -25.91
C VAL A 109 8.30 -39.32 -25.92
N GLN A 110 8.57 -40.63 -26.07
CA GLN A 110 7.50 -41.64 -25.97
C GLN A 110 6.82 -41.63 -24.60
N ALA A 111 7.59 -41.53 -23.50
CA ALA A 111 7.03 -41.43 -22.15
C ALA A 111 6.20 -40.15 -21.96
N LEU A 112 6.62 -39.02 -22.53
CA LEU A 112 5.85 -37.77 -22.51
C LEU A 112 4.55 -37.89 -23.33
N GLN A 113 4.57 -38.64 -24.44
CA GLN A 113 3.37 -38.90 -25.24
C GLN A 113 2.34 -39.74 -24.48
N GLU A 114 2.79 -40.73 -23.70
CA GLU A 114 1.93 -41.53 -22.82
C GLU A 114 1.26 -40.67 -21.72
N LEU A 115 1.85 -39.53 -21.37
CA LEU A 115 1.31 -38.53 -20.43
C LEU A 115 0.52 -37.41 -21.13
N GLU A 116 0.02 -37.66 -22.34
CA GLU A 116 -0.82 -36.72 -23.10
C GLU A 116 -0.17 -35.35 -23.40
N MET A 117 1.17 -35.27 -23.39
CA MET A 117 1.88 -34.00 -23.61
C MET A 117 1.82 -33.48 -25.05
N MET A 118 1.21 -34.22 -25.98
CA MET A 118 1.08 -33.81 -27.38
C MET A 118 -0.14 -32.92 -27.58
N GLY A 119 0.07 -31.75 -28.14
CA GLY A 119 -1.00 -30.89 -28.64
C GLY A 119 -0.78 -30.44 -30.08
N ARG A 120 -1.50 -29.38 -30.49
CA ARG A 120 -1.57 -28.90 -31.87
C ARG A 120 -0.21 -28.55 -32.49
N TYR A 121 0.70 -27.99 -31.70
CA TYR A 121 2.02 -27.54 -32.16
C TYR A 121 3.16 -28.44 -31.67
N GLY A 122 2.86 -29.70 -31.33
CA GLY A 122 3.81 -30.63 -30.73
C GLY A 122 3.68 -30.68 -29.21
N LEU A 123 4.78 -30.96 -28.53
CA LEU A 123 4.80 -31.10 -27.07
C LEU A 123 4.47 -29.76 -26.39
N TYR A 124 3.60 -29.81 -25.39
CA TYR A 124 3.30 -28.69 -24.51
C TYR A 124 4.53 -28.23 -23.71
N GLU A 125 4.46 -27.01 -23.18
CA GLU A 125 5.55 -26.32 -22.50
C GLU A 125 6.19 -27.13 -21.36
N ALA A 126 5.36 -27.66 -20.45
CA ALA A 126 5.83 -28.42 -19.31
C ALA A 126 4.75 -29.33 -18.72
N ILE A 127 5.19 -30.31 -17.94
CA ILE A 127 4.36 -31.13 -17.05
C ILE A 127 4.86 -30.96 -15.62
N ASP A 128 3.94 -30.62 -14.73
CA ASP A 128 4.21 -30.38 -13.33
C ASP A 128 3.77 -31.59 -12.50
N PHE A 129 4.68 -32.13 -11.70
CA PHE A 129 4.42 -33.22 -10.78
C PHE A 129 4.60 -32.82 -9.31
N THR A 130 4.63 -31.52 -9.01
CA THR A 130 4.86 -30.99 -7.68
C THR A 130 3.58 -31.07 -6.86
N PRO A 131 3.49 -31.85 -5.76
CA PRO A 131 2.24 -32.06 -5.04
C PRO A 131 1.53 -30.78 -4.59
N ALA A 132 2.30 -29.74 -4.23
CA ALA A 132 1.77 -28.45 -3.80
C ALA A 132 1.06 -27.65 -4.93
N HIS A 133 1.32 -27.96 -6.20
CA HIS A 133 0.70 -27.29 -7.35
C HIS A 133 -0.51 -28.06 -7.89
N LEU A 134 -0.78 -29.27 -7.39
CA LEU A 134 -1.79 -30.17 -7.93
C LEU A 134 -3.07 -30.12 -7.10
N ASN A 135 -4.23 -30.29 -7.75
CA ASN A 135 -5.47 -30.49 -7.01
C ASN A 135 -5.49 -31.89 -6.36
N LEU A 136 -6.28 -32.05 -5.30
CA LEU A 136 -6.48 -33.34 -4.65
C LEU A 136 -6.89 -34.42 -5.66
N GLY A 137 -6.13 -35.51 -5.71
CA GLY A 137 -6.36 -36.65 -6.60
C GLY A 137 -5.71 -36.54 -7.99
N GLN A 138 -4.94 -35.47 -8.26
CA GLN A 138 -4.12 -35.36 -9.48
C GLN A 138 -2.68 -35.81 -9.21
N ASP A 139 -2.13 -36.66 -10.08
CA ASP A 139 -0.73 -37.10 -10.02
C ASP A 139 0.23 -36.19 -10.81
N HIS A 140 -0.32 -35.40 -11.75
CA HIS A 140 0.40 -34.42 -12.56
C HIS A 140 -0.57 -33.43 -13.21
N ALA A 141 -0.04 -32.31 -13.69
CA ALA A 141 -0.79 -31.33 -14.46
C ALA A 141 0.03 -30.78 -15.65
N ILE A 142 -0.64 -30.54 -16.76
CA ILE A 142 -0.01 -30.10 -18.02
C ILE A 142 -0.12 -28.58 -18.13
N VAL A 143 1.01 -27.92 -18.39
CA VAL A 143 1.09 -26.50 -18.74
C VAL A 143 0.78 -26.37 -20.23
N ARG A 144 -0.48 -26.09 -20.56
CA ARG A 144 -0.99 -26.07 -21.95
C ARG A 144 -0.64 -24.78 -22.68
N SER A 145 0.65 -24.46 -22.77
CA SER A 145 1.18 -23.31 -23.51
C SER A 145 2.27 -23.74 -24.50
N TYR A 146 2.66 -22.82 -25.38
CA TYR A 146 3.76 -22.99 -26.33
C TYR A 146 4.63 -21.74 -26.34
N MET A 147 5.89 -21.88 -25.97
CA MET A 147 6.84 -20.78 -26.05
C MET A 147 7.60 -20.79 -27.37
N ALA A 148 7.53 -19.68 -28.11
CA ALA A 148 8.15 -19.57 -29.43
C ALA A 148 9.67 -19.84 -29.39
N HIS A 149 10.36 -19.40 -28.35
CA HIS A 149 11.80 -19.62 -28.20
C HIS A 149 12.14 -21.08 -27.86
N HIS A 150 11.35 -21.77 -27.03
CA HIS A 150 11.51 -23.21 -26.78
C HIS A 150 11.30 -24.04 -28.04
N GLN A 151 10.25 -23.73 -28.81
CA GLN A 151 10.00 -24.39 -30.11
C GLN A 151 11.13 -24.11 -31.10
N GLY A 152 11.61 -22.87 -31.17
CA GLY A 152 12.76 -22.49 -32.00
C GLY A 152 14.02 -23.30 -31.66
N MET A 153 14.33 -23.46 -30.38
CA MET A 153 15.50 -24.25 -29.96
C MET A 153 15.36 -25.73 -30.28
N ILE A 154 14.17 -26.33 -30.11
CA ILE A 154 13.89 -27.71 -30.54
C ILE A 154 14.19 -27.87 -32.03
N LEU A 155 13.66 -26.97 -32.86
CA LEU A 155 13.84 -27.02 -34.31
C LEU A 155 15.32 -26.88 -34.70
N VAL A 156 16.07 -25.98 -34.05
CA VAL A 156 17.51 -25.82 -34.29
C VAL A 156 18.29 -27.07 -33.86
N ALA A 157 17.96 -27.67 -32.71
CA ALA A 157 18.59 -28.90 -32.24
C ALA A 157 18.39 -30.06 -33.22
N LEU A 158 17.14 -30.26 -33.69
CA LEU A 158 16.79 -31.26 -34.69
C LEU A 158 17.48 -31.00 -36.02
N LEU A 159 17.48 -29.74 -36.49
CA LEU A 159 18.14 -29.34 -37.73
C LEU A 159 19.65 -29.62 -37.68
N ASN A 160 20.31 -29.28 -36.58
CA ASN A 160 21.73 -29.56 -36.40
C ASN A 160 22.02 -31.07 -36.35
N TYR A 161 21.14 -31.86 -35.74
CA TYR A 161 21.29 -33.31 -35.70
C TYR A 161 21.08 -33.99 -37.06
N LEU A 162 20.05 -33.58 -37.80
CA LEU A 162 19.65 -34.21 -39.06
C LEU A 162 20.41 -33.69 -40.29
N GLN A 163 20.90 -32.45 -40.25
CA GLN A 163 21.56 -31.78 -41.39
C GLN A 163 23.01 -31.39 -41.08
N ASP A 164 23.73 -32.27 -40.39
CA ASP A 164 25.18 -32.15 -40.17
C ASP A 164 25.60 -30.75 -39.68
N GLN A 165 25.01 -30.36 -38.54
CA GLN A 165 25.30 -29.12 -37.80
C GLN A 165 25.12 -27.83 -38.62
N ARG A 166 24.06 -27.78 -39.45
CA ARG A 166 23.82 -26.70 -40.41
C ARG A 166 23.83 -25.30 -39.80
N MET A 167 23.23 -25.09 -38.64
CA MET A 167 23.16 -23.76 -38.01
C MET A 167 24.50 -23.35 -37.40
N ILE A 168 25.24 -24.30 -36.80
CA ILE A 168 26.61 -24.06 -36.33
C ILE A 168 27.50 -23.65 -37.51
N LYS A 169 27.43 -24.37 -38.64
CA LYS A 169 28.19 -24.02 -39.86
C LYS A 169 27.84 -22.64 -40.40
N ARG A 170 26.57 -22.24 -40.35
CA ARG A 170 26.12 -20.89 -40.76
C ARG A 170 26.65 -19.81 -39.81
N PHE A 171 26.55 -20.03 -38.50
CA PHE A 171 27.04 -19.09 -37.50
C PHE A 171 28.55 -18.86 -37.65
N HIS A 172 29.31 -19.94 -37.86
CA HIS A 172 30.76 -19.91 -38.07
C HIS A 172 31.19 -19.52 -39.50
N ALA A 173 30.25 -19.26 -40.42
CA ALA A 173 30.56 -18.69 -41.73
C ALA A 173 30.66 -17.16 -41.69
N ASP A 174 30.18 -16.52 -40.63
CA ASP A 174 30.25 -15.08 -40.44
C ASP A 174 31.71 -14.64 -40.18
N PRO A 175 32.27 -13.68 -40.95
CA PRO A 175 33.64 -13.21 -40.76
C PRO A 175 33.95 -12.69 -39.36
N TYR A 176 32.97 -12.10 -38.67
CA TYR A 176 33.12 -11.62 -37.31
C TYR A 176 33.33 -12.79 -36.34
N ILE A 177 32.51 -13.83 -36.43
CA ILE A 177 32.67 -15.05 -35.62
C ILE A 177 34.00 -15.74 -35.93
N GLN A 178 34.39 -15.82 -37.21
CA GLN A 178 35.68 -16.39 -37.60
C GLN A 178 36.87 -15.65 -36.98
N SER A 179 36.78 -14.33 -36.83
CA SER A 179 37.84 -13.51 -36.23
C SER A 179 38.05 -13.78 -34.75
N VAL A 180 37.03 -14.30 -34.06
CA VAL A 180 37.06 -14.61 -32.63
C VAL A 180 36.97 -16.11 -32.33
N ASP A 181 36.93 -16.99 -33.34
CA ASP A 181 36.73 -18.44 -33.17
C ASP A 181 37.81 -19.07 -32.27
N LEU A 182 39.05 -18.57 -32.33
CA LEU A 182 40.14 -18.98 -31.44
C LEU A 182 39.89 -18.63 -29.96
N LEU A 183 39.17 -17.53 -29.67
CA LEU A 183 38.81 -17.15 -28.30
C LEU A 183 37.69 -18.04 -27.74
N LEU A 184 36.95 -18.73 -28.61
CA LEU A 184 35.90 -19.67 -28.23
C LEU A 184 36.45 -21.08 -27.97
N GLN A 185 37.76 -21.29 -28.14
CA GLN A 185 38.42 -22.56 -27.85
C GLN A 185 38.91 -22.58 -26.40
N GLU A 186 38.67 -23.69 -25.71
CA GLU A 186 39.15 -23.92 -24.37
C GLU A 186 40.54 -24.58 -24.36
N GLY A 187 41.43 -24.11 -23.48
CA GLY A 187 42.69 -24.78 -23.20
C GLY A 187 42.48 -26.01 -22.31
N LEU A 188 43.20 -27.11 -22.57
CA LEU A 188 43.14 -28.31 -21.73
C LEU A 188 43.62 -27.98 -20.29
N PRO A 189 42.75 -28.07 -19.27
CA PRO A 189 43.17 -27.78 -17.90
C PRO A 189 44.03 -28.94 -17.36
N VAL A 190 45.28 -28.65 -17.00
CA VAL A 190 46.21 -29.64 -16.41
C VAL A 190 45.92 -29.87 -14.92
N HIS A 191 45.25 -28.91 -14.25
CA HIS A 191 44.81 -29.02 -12.86
C HIS A 191 43.49 -28.24 -12.64
N ALA A 192 42.36 -28.94 -12.51
CA ALA A 192 41.11 -28.36 -12.06
C ALA A 192 40.84 -28.78 -10.60
N PRO A 193 40.62 -27.84 -9.66
CA PRO A 193 40.26 -28.20 -8.29
C PRO A 193 38.91 -28.92 -8.28
N LEU A 194 38.90 -30.16 -7.80
CA LEU A 194 37.67 -30.93 -7.58
C LEU A 194 36.91 -30.30 -6.40
N GLN A 195 35.82 -29.60 -6.69
CA GLN A 195 34.84 -29.23 -5.69
C GLN A 195 33.78 -30.33 -5.63
N PHE A 196 33.60 -30.93 -4.45
CA PHE A 196 32.49 -31.84 -4.18
C PHE A 196 31.37 -31.01 -3.54
N PRO A 197 30.31 -30.64 -4.27
CA PRO A 197 29.16 -30.04 -3.64
C PRO A 197 28.46 -31.16 -2.86
N HIS A 198 28.39 -31.01 -1.53
CA HIS A 198 27.57 -31.81 -0.58
C HIS A 198 28.17 -33.15 -0.08
N GLN A 199 29.00 -33.08 0.96
CA GLN A 199 29.09 -34.12 1.99
C GLN A 199 28.32 -33.60 3.21
N GLU A 200 26.99 -33.78 3.25
CA GLU A 200 26.14 -33.85 4.45
C GLU A 200 24.67 -33.81 3.98
N GLU A 201 24.13 -34.98 3.67
CA GLU A 201 22.68 -35.19 3.66
C GLU A 201 22.21 -35.30 5.12
N GLY A 202 22.10 -34.16 5.79
CA GLY A 202 21.30 -33.99 6.99
C GLY A 202 19.93 -33.47 6.58
N ARG A 203 18.90 -34.29 6.75
CA ARG A 203 17.48 -33.93 6.58
C ARG A 203 17.23 -32.46 6.94
N SER A 204 16.87 -31.62 5.96
CA SER A 204 16.24 -30.33 6.26
C SER A 204 15.01 -30.61 7.11
N PRO A 205 14.77 -29.84 8.19
CA PRO A 205 13.55 -29.99 8.95
C PRO A 205 12.38 -29.77 8.00
N VAL A 206 11.39 -30.65 8.09
CA VAL A 206 10.06 -30.40 7.58
C VAL A 206 9.71 -28.97 8.02
N VAL A 207 9.49 -28.07 7.07
CA VAL A 207 8.80 -26.81 7.37
C VAL A 207 7.46 -27.27 7.91
N GLU A 208 7.32 -27.22 9.24
CA GLU A 208 6.01 -27.36 9.86
C GLU A 208 5.10 -26.39 9.12
N GLU A 209 4.00 -26.90 8.55
CA GLU A 209 2.84 -26.06 8.30
C GLU A 209 2.57 -25.36 9.62
N VAL A 210 3.04 -24.12 9.74
CA VAL A 210 2.68 -23.25 10.85
C VAL A 210 1.18 -23.15 10.71
N ALA A 211 0.46 -23.87 11.58
CA ALA A 211 -0.97 -23.73 11.74
C ALA A 211 -1.22 -22.23 11.74
N VAL A 212 -1.91 -21.73 10.71
CA VAL A 212 -2.11 -20.29 10.53
C VAL A 212 -2.85 -19.81 11.77
N ALA A 213 -2.09 -19.21 12.70
CA ALA A 213 -2.66 -18.63 13.89
C ALA A 213 -3.75 -17.67 13.43
N PRO A 214 -4.90 -17.61 14.13
CA PRO A 214 -5.94 -16.67 13.78
C PRO A 214 -5.29 -15.28 13.67
N ILE A 215 -5.56 -14.59 12.55
CA ILE A 215 -5.14 -13.20 12.37
C ILE A 215 -5.97 -12.40 13.36
N ASN A 216 -5.44 -12.30 14.58
CA ASN A 216 -6.09 -11.55 15.63
C ASN A 216 -5.97 -10.07 15.28
N PRO A 217 -7.05 -9.30 15.41
CA PRO A 217 -6.92 -7.85 15.40
C PRO A 217 -6.03 -7.42 16.56
N TRP A 218 -5.41 -6.25 16.42
CA TRP A 218 -4.64 -5.67 17.50
C TRP A 218 -5.36 -4.44 18.05
N SER A 219 -5.40 -4.34 19.37
CA SER A 219 -5.99 -3.21 20.07
C SER A 219 -4.99 -2.05 20.06
N ALA A 220 -5.37 -0.94 19.44
CA ALA A 220 -4.55 0.25 19.37
C ALA A 220 -4.76 1.08 20.65
N PRO A 221 -3.70 1.39 21.42
CA PRO A 221 -3.83 2.27 22.57
C PRO A 221 -4.39 3.63 22.14
N VAL A 222 -5.29 4.21 22.94
CA VAL A 222 -5.94 5.49 22.63
C VAL A 222 -5.09 6.69 23.05
N ASP A 223 -4.41 6.61 24.19
CA ASP A 223 -3.52 7.67 24.70
C ASP A 223 -2.07 7.42 24.24
N THR A 224 -1.73 7.94 23.07
CA THR A 224 -0.43 7.68 22.40
C THR A 224 0.37 8.98 22.20
N PRO A 225 1.71 8.92 22.21
CA PRO A 225 2.55 10.12 22.00
C PRO A 225 2.58 10.59 20.53
N MET A 226 2.13 9.73 19.61
CA MET A 226 1.95 10.03 18.19
C MET A 226 0.77 9.20 17.67
N PRO A 227 0.07 9.63 16.60
CA PRO A 227 -1.00 8.84 16.04
C PRO A 227 -0.51 7.49 15.51
N LEU A 228 -1.25 6.43 15.82
CA LEU A 228 -1.00 5.08 15.30
C LEU A 228 -1.90 4.86 14.09
N ALA A 229 -1.27 4.80 12.91
CA ALA A 229 -1.93 4.65 11.63
C ALA A 229 -2.31 3.20 11.32
N HIS A 230 -3.41 3.07 10.60
CA HIS A 230 -3.85 1.87 9.93
C HIS A 230 -4.24 2.21 8.50
N TYR A 231 -4.02 1.27 7.57
CA TYR A 231 -4.23 1.51 6.15
C TYR A 231 -5.07 0.43 5.48
N LEU A 232 -6.21 0.84 4.93
CA LEU A 232 -7.18 -0.02 4.23
C LEU A 232 -7.15 0.32 2.74
N SER A 233 -7.18 -0.68 1.87
CA SER A 233 -7.17 -0.46 0.42
C SER A 233 -7.60 -1.69 -0.35
N ASN A 234 -8.16 -1.47 -1.54
CA ASN A 234 -8.41 -2.49 -2.57
C ASN A 234 -7.32 -2.48 -3.68
N GLY A 235 -6.25 -1.71 -3.51
CA GLY A 235 -5.18 -1.47 -4.49
C GLY A 235 -5.28 -0.12 -5.21
N HIS A 236 -6.51 0.40 -5.40
CA HIS A 236 -6.81 1.67 -6.06
C HIS A 236 -7.30 2.71 -5.05
N TYR A 237 -8.48 2.49 -4.47
CA TYR A 237 -8.96 3.24 -3.31
C TYR A 237 -8.14 2.88 -2.07
N GLY A 238 -7.77 3.90 -1.31
CA GLY A 238 -6.97 3.75 -0.12
C GLY A 238 -7.34 4.74 0.97
N LEU A 239 -7.47 4.24 2.19
CA LEU A 239 -7.88 4.96 3.37
C LEU A 239 -6.82 4.83 4.45
N LEU A 240 -6.24 5.96 4.83
CA LEU A 240 -5.48 6.08 6.07
C LEU A 240 -6.46 6.45 7.20
N ILE A 241 -6.41 5.73 8.30
CA ILE A 241 -7.14 6.06 9.53
C ILE A 241 -6.22 5.83 10.73
N ASN A 242 -6.18 6.75 11.68
CA ASN A 242 -5.39 6.60 12.90
C ASN A 242 -6.26 6.26 14.11
N ASN A 243 -5.63 5.91 15.23
CA ASN A 243 -6.29 5.54 16.48
C ASN A 243 -7.16 6.64 17.10
N SER A 244 -7.04 7.88 16.65
CA SER A 244 -7.88 9.01 17.08
C SER A 244 -8.99 9.34 16.08
N GLY A 245 -9.07 8.65 14.94
CA GLY A 245 -10.06 8.86 13.87
C GLY A 245 -9.61 9.79 12.74
N GLY A 246 -8.40 10.37 12.81
CA GLY A 246 -7.82 11.21 11.76
C GLY A 246 -7.26 10.42 10.58
N GLY A 247 -7.11 11.04 9.42
CA GLY A 247 -6.60 10.39 8.22
C GLY A 247 -7.10 10.97 6.90
N TYR A 248 -7.11 10.16 5.84
CA TYR A 248 -7.54 10.59 4.50
C TYR A 248 -7.99 9.44 3.61
N SER A 249 -8.76 9.79 2.59
CA SER A 249 -9.13 8.92 1.48
C SER A 249 -8.44 9.37 0.19
N ARG A 250 -7.94 8.40 -0.59
CA ARG A 250 -7.32 8.61 -1.90
C ARG A 250 -7.76 7.53 -2.89
N CYS A 251 -7.62 7.83 -4.18
CA CYS A 251 -7.75 6.85 -5.25
C CYS A 251 -6.56 7.02 -6.20
N ASP A 252 -5.76 5.97 -6.33
CA ASP A 252 -4.46 6.01 -6.99
C ASP A 252 -3.57 7.14 -6.44
N ASP A 253 -3.11 8.07 -7.28
CA ASP A 253 -2.28 9.20 -6.89
C ASP A 253 -3.08 10.47 -6.50
N ARG A 254 -4.41 10.39 -6.51
CA ARG A 254 -5.32 11.51 -6.24
C ARG A 254 -5.85 11.45 -4.81
N GLN A 255 -5.67 12.54 -4.06
CA GLN A 255 -6.33 12.73 -2.77
C GLN A 255 -7.79 13.10 -2.99
N LEU A 256 -8.70 12.38 -2.33
CA LEU A 256 -10.11 12.70 -2.29
C LEU A 256 -10.37 13.71 -1.16
N THR A 257 -9.76 13.47 -0.01
CA THR A 257 -9.86 14.32 1.18
C THR A 257 -8.51 14.89 1.59
N ARG A 258 -8.53 16.09 2.17
CA ARG A 258 -7.31 16.80 2.60
C ARG A 258 -6.69 16.17 3.82
N TRP A 259 -5.36 16.06 3.83
CA TRP A 259 -4.60 15.64 5.00
C TRP A 259 -3.16 16.10 4.99
N ARG A 260 -2.62 16.30 6.19
CA ARG A 260 -1.21 16.59 6.45
C ARG A 260 -0.75 15.77 7.64
N ALA A 261 0.50 15.34 7.61
CA ALA A 261 1.12 14.70 8.76
C ALA A 261 1.33 15.72 9.89
N ASP A 262 0.40 15.78 10.83
CA ASP A 262 0.48 16.60 12.03
C ASP A 262 0.41 15.71 13.28
N THR A 263 1.53 15.60 14.00
CA THR A 263 1.65 14.83 15.25
C THR A 263 1.12 15.56 16.47
N THR A 264 0.81 16.85 16.35
CA THR A 264 0.48 17.74 17.46
C THR A 264 -1.01 17.99 17.56
N LEU A 265 -1.64 18.46 16.48
CA LEU A 265 -3.08 18.76 16.46
C LEU A 265 -3.90 17.53 16.07
N ASP A 266 -3.39 16.77 15.10
CA ASP A 266 -4.05 15.60 14.50
C ASP A 266 -5.52 15.88 14.12
N ASP A 267 -5.74 17.02 13.46
CA ASP A 267 -7.05 17.60 13.15
C ASP A 267 -7.43 17.50 11.66
N TRP A 268 -6.81 16.58 10.92
CA TRP A 268 -7.14 16.25 9.53
C TRP A 268 -7.85 14.91 9.40
N GLY A 269 -9.04 14.89 8.80
CA GLY A 269 -9.82 13.66 8.68
C GLY A 269 -11.24 13.87 8.17
N CYS A 270 -12.00 12.77 8.18
CA CYS A 270 -13.44 12.78 7.99
C CYS A 270 -14.10 12.54 9.34
N TRP A 271 -14.82 13.54 9.83
CA TRP A 271 -15.39 13.60 11.16
C TRP A 271 -16.86 13.23 11.17
N LEU A 272 -17.33 12.73 12.32
CA LEU A 272 -18.74 12.58 12.63
C LEU A 272 -18.98 13.21 14.00
N TYR A 273 -19.67 14.35 14.01
CA TYR A 273 -20.11 15.03 15.22
C TYR A 273 -21.46 14.49 15.66
N ILE A 274 -21.65 14.44 16.97
CA ILE A 274 -22.86 13.95 17.63
C ILE A 274 -23.30 15.00 18.64
N GLN A 275 -24.52 15.48 18.49
CA GLN A 275 -25.13 16.47 19.36
C GLN A 275 -26.36 15.87 20.03
N GLU A 276 -26.47 15.95 21.36
CA GLU A 276 -27.74 15.73 22.03
C GLU A 276 -28.50 17.05 22.08
N MET A 277 -29.63 17.12 21.37
CA MET A 277 -30.45 18.32 21.29
C MET A 277 -31.23 18.53 22.59
N GLN A 278 -31.46 19.79 22.96
CA GLN A 278 -32.36 20.08 24.08
C GLN A 278 -33.83 19.86 23.65
N PRO A 279 -34.72 19.40 24.54
CA PRO A 279 -36.11 19.08 24.19
C PRO A 279 -36.91 20.24 23.56
N ASN A 280 -36.52 21.49 23.80
CA ASN A 280 -37.21 22.68 23.31
C ASN A 280 -36.64 23.23 21.98
N ASP A 281 -35.53 22.69 21.48
CA ASP A 281 -34.87 23.11 20.23
C ASP A 281 -35.27 22.23 19.02
N VAL A 282 -36.03 21.16 19.25
CA VAL A 282 -36.51 20.26 18.18
C VAL A 282 -37.77 20.88 17.54
N GLY A 283 -37.58 21.72 16.52
CA GLY A 283 -38.68 22.19 15.64
C GLY A 283 -39.34 23.53 16.00
N SER A 284 -38.69 24.41 16.75
CA SER A 284 -39.22 25.74 17.11
C SER A 284 -38.63 26.86 16.23
N GLU A 285 -39.41 27.36 15.27
CA GLU A 285 -39.11 28.57 14.47
C GLU A 285 -39.21 29.89 15.29
N GLU A 286 -39.61 29.81 16.57
CA GLU A 286 -39.87 30.96 17.42
C GLU A 286 -38.77 31.11 18.47
N ASN A 287 -37.68 31.81 18.16
CA ASN A 287 -36.86 32.55 19.13
C ASN A 287 -35.89 33.50 18.39
N GLN A 288 -36.44 34.55 17.79
CA GLN A 288 -35.68 35.71 17.28
C GLN A 288 -35.80 36.89 18.24
N GLU A 289 -35.30 36.79 19.48
CA GLU A 289 -35.02 37.99 20.26
C GLU A 289 -33.66 37.88 20.95
N GLY A 290 -32.79 38.83 20.59
CA GLY A 290 -31.38 38.84 20.96
C GLY A 290 -31.17 39.05 22.45
N ASN A 291 -30.39 38.15 23.05
CA ASN A 291 -29.50 38.49 24.15
C ASN A 291 -28.21 37.69 24.04
N ALA A 292 -27.09 38.41 24.07
CA ALA A 292 -25.76 37.98 23.65
C ALA A 292 -25.00 37.16 24.71
N GLU A 293 -25.64 36.12 25.25
CA GLU A 293 -24.95 34.98 25.88
C GLU A 293 -25.59 33.69 25.36
N THR A 294 -25.36 33.43 24.07
CA THR A 294 -25.94 32.32 23.30
C THR A 294 -25.42 31.00 23.85
N LYS A 295 -26.18 30.37 24.76
CA LYS A 295 -25.94 28.96 25.10
C LYS A 295 -26.11 28.13 23.82
N PRO A 296 -25.24 27.15 23.56
CA PRO A 296 -25.41 26.27 22.41
C PRO A 296 -26.77 25.55 22.45
N HIS A 297 -27.41 25.39 21.28
CA HIS A 297 -28.72 24.70 21.10
C HIS A 297 -28.66 23.17 21.34
N TYR A 298 -27.55 22.67 21.88
CA TYR A 298 -27.36 21.29 22.26
C TYR A 298 -26.99 21.20 23.73
N LYS A 299 -27.32 20.08 24.34
CA LYS A 299 -26.95 19.74 25.71
C LYS A 299 -25.50 19.24 25.79
N TRP A 300 -25.12 18.38 24.83
CA TRP A 300 -23.79 17.81 24.72
C TRP A 300 -23.36 17.73 23.25
N LEU A 301 -22.06 17.88 23.01
CA LEU A 301 -21.41 17.75 21.71
C LEU A 301 -20.14 16.92 21.88
N TRP A 302 -20.08 15.78 21.18
CA TRP A 302 -18.92 14.91 21.11
C TRP A 302 -18.75 14.39 19.67
N SER A 303 -17.67 13.66 19.40
CA SER A 303 -17.35 13.11 18.08
C SER A 303 -17.32 11.59 18.16
N ALA A 304 -17.69 10.88 17.08
CA ALA A 304 -17.71 9.42 17.06
C ALA A 304 -16.34 8.77 17.34
N THR A 305 -15.26 9.50 17.09
CA THR A 305 -13.86 9.19 17.41
C THR A 305 -13.27 10.23 18.35
N ARG A 306 -12.06 10.00 18.88
CA ARG A 306 -11.36 10.98 19.74
C ARG A 306 -11.28 12.36 19.10
N GLN A 307 -10.81 12.43 17.85
CA GLN A 307 -10.77 13.65 17.04
C GLN A 307 -12.11 13.86 16.32
N PRO A 308 -12.47 15.12 15.98
CA PRO A 308 -11.65 16.33 16.13
C PRO A 308 -11.75 17.01 17.50
N LEU A 309 -12.76 16.70 18.31
CA LEU A 309 -13.00 17.42 19.57
C LEU A 309 -11.98 17.12 20.67
N ASN A 310 -11.27 15.98 20.57
CA ASN A 310 -10.26 15.50 21.50
C ASN A 310 -10.74 15.44 22.97
N GLN A 311 -12.03 15.16 23.16
CA GLN A 311 -12.64 14.97 24.47
C GLN A 311 -12.47 13.52 24.92
N ARG A 312 -12.14 13.30 26.21
CA ARG A 312 -12.06 11.96 26.81
C ARG A 312 -13.47 11.42 27.05
N PRO A 313 -13.86 10.28 26.47
CA PRO A 313 -15.13 9.61 26.76
C PRO A 313 -15.10 8.86 28.11
N ASP A 314 -16.26 8.33 28.51
CA ASP A 314 -16.38 7.41 29.65
C ASP A 314 -15.66 6.08 29.37
N HIS A 315 -15.74 5.62 28.12
CA HIS A 315 -15.03 4.44 27.63
C HIS A 315 -14.60 4.64 26.17
N GLU A 316 -13.40 4.17 25.82
CA GLU A 316 -12.89 4.18 24.44
C GLU A 316 -12.10 2.90 24.17
N GLU A 317 -12.35 2.30 23.02
CA GLU A 317 -11.62 1.16 22.50
C GLU A 317 -11.44 1.32 20.99
N VAL A 318 -10.23 1.03 20.53
CA VAL A 318 -9.90 1.06 19.11
C VAL A 318 -9.23 -0.24 18.73
N THR A 319 -9.78 -0.89 17.71
CA THR A 319 -9.33 -2.20 17.26
C THR A 319 -9.11 -2.16 15.76
N PHE A 320 -7.88 -2.47 15.35
CA PHE A 320 -7.54 -2.58 13.93
C PHE A 320 -7.50 -4.04 13.50
N HIS A 321 -8.39 -4.37 12.57
CA HIS A 321 -8.44 -5.65 11.88
C HIS A 321 -7.67 -5.54 10.56
N SER A 322 -7.36 -6.65 9.90
CA SER A 322 -6.69 -6.62 8.59
C SER A 322 -7.51 -5.96 7.46
N HIS A 323 -8.83 -5.90 7.64
CA HIS A 323 -9.83 -5.51 6.65
C HIS A 323 -10.67 -4.31 7.07
N MET A 324 -10.61 -3.90 8.34
CA MET A 324 -11.44 -2.81 8.87
C MET A 324 -10.81 -2.15 10.10
N ALA A 325 -11.24 -0.93 10.39
CA ALA A 325 -11.02 -0.27 11.67
C ALA A 325 -12.32 -0.20 12.47
N GLU A 326 -12.26 -0.49 13.76
CA GLU A 326 -13.38 -0.43 14.70
C GLU A 326 -13.07 0.57 15.80
N PHE A 327 -13.94 1.57 15.95
CA PHE A 327 -13.92 2.52 17.04
C PHE A 327 -15.16 2.30 17.90
N ARG A 328 -14.98 2.15 19.21
CA ARG A 328 -16.09 2.07 20.15
C ARG A 328 -15.87 3.10 21.25
N ARG A 329 -16.82 4.01 21.43
CA ARG A 329 -16.83 4.92 22.57
C ARG A 329 -18.19 5.00 23.24
N ARG A 330 -18.19 5.38 24.51
CA ARG A 330 -19.40 5.67 25.28
C ARG A 330 -19.30 7.07 25.87
N ASP A 331 -20.33 7.87 25.63
CA ASP A 331 -20.45 9.22 26.16
C ASP A 331 -21.92 9.45 26.53
N HIS A 332 -22.18 9.94 27.74
CA HIS A 332 -23.52 10.39 28.15
C HIS A 332 -24.62 9.31 27.95
N ASP A 333 -24.30 8.05 28.27
CA ASP A 333 -25.16 6.87 28.07
C ASP A 333 -25.54 6.58 26.60
N ILE A 334 -24.79 7.11 25.65
CA ILE A 334 -24.84 6.72 24.24
C ILE A 334 -23.56 5.95 23.91
N THR A 335 -23.71 4.70 23.50
CA THR A 335 -22.60 3.93 22.93
C THR A 335 -22.59 4.11 21.42
N VAL A 336 -21.43 4.47 20.89
CA VAL A 336 -21.16 4.66 19.46
C VAL A 336 -20.14 3.62 19.04
N GLN A 337 -20.49 2.80 18.06
CA GLN A 337 -19.54 1.95 17.34
C GLN A 337 -19.46 2.40 15.88
N MET A 338 -18.25 2.71 15.41
CA MET A 338 -17.98 3.02 14.01
C MET A 338 -17.04 1.97 13.41
N ASP A 339 -17.55 1.22 12.44
CA ASP A 339 -16.79 0.24 11.65
C ASP A 339 -16.47 0.84 10.27
N ILE A 340 -15.21 0.75 9.84
CA ILE A 340 -14.75 1.38 8.60
C ILE A 340 -14.06 0.35 7.72
N ALA A 341 -14.51 0.19 6.47
CA ALA A 341 -13.93 -0.73 5.49
C ALA A 341 -13.90 -0.13 4.08
N VAL A 342 -13.02 -0.67 3.24
CA VAL A 342 -12.95 -0.38 1.80
C VAL A 342 -13.46 -1.59 1.04
N ALA A 343 -14.33 -1.39 0.07
CA ALA A 343 -14.87 -2.46 -0.77
C ALA A 343 -13.75 -3.10 -1.61
N PRO A 344 -13.61 -4.44 -1.65
CA PRO A 344 -12.47 -5.06 -2.31
C PRO A 344 -12.48 -4.99 -3.84
N THR A 345 -13.64 -4.75 -4.45
CA THR A 345 -13.84 -4.84 -5.90
C THR A 345 -14.20 -3.50 -6.54
N GLU A 346 -14.52 -2.49 -5.74
CA GLU A 346 -15.02 -1.19 -6.19
C GLU A 346 -14.42 -0.09 -5.31
N ASP A 347 -14.26 1.11 -5.87
CA ASP A 347 -13.61 2.24 -5.19
C ASP A 347 -14.57 2.96 -4.25
N VAL A 348 -14.95 2.25 -3.19
CA VAL A 348 -15.94 2.65 -2.20
C VAL A 348 -15.43 2.42 -0.79
N GLU A 349 -15.52 3.46 0.03
CA GLU A 349 -15.34 3.43 1.47
C GLU A 349 -16.71 3.43 2.16
N VAL A 350 -16.85 2.56 3.17
CA VAL A 350 -18.04 2.47 4.01
C VAL A 350 -17.65 2.72 5.46
N ARG A 351 -18.33 3.67 6.11
CA ARG A 351 -18.31 3.86 7.56
C ARG A 351 -19.69 3.53 8.10
N ARG A 352 -19.83 2.41 8.80
CA ARG A 352 -21.08 2.00 9.46
C ARG A 352 -21.05 2.47 10.91
N ILE A 353 -22.07 3.22 11.32
CA ILE A 353 -22.19 3.75 12.67
C ILE A 353 -23.40 3.13 13.34
N THR A 354 -23.18 2.52 14.49
CA THR A 354 -24.20 1.93 15.35
C THR A 354 -24.26 2.74 16.63
N LEU A 355 -25.42 3.33 16.91
CA LEU A 355 -25.71 4.11 18.10
C LEU A 355 -26.65 3.33 18.98
N THR A 356 -26.33 3.18 20.26
CA THR A 356 -27.19 2.53 21.25
C THR A 356 -27.46 3.51 22.39
N ASN A 357 -28.75 3.80 22.63
CA ASN A 357 -29.18 4.57 23.79
C ASN A 357 -29.26 3.64 25.00
N GLU A 358 -28.35 3.77 25.96
CA GLU A 358 -28.30 2.91 27.15
C GLU A 358 -29.14 3.48 28.32
N SER A 359 -29.83 4.59 28.09
CA SER A 359 -30.62 5.26 29.11
C SER A 359 -32.10 4.86 29.09
N GLU A 360 -32.80 5.21 30.17
CA GLU A 360 -34.25 5.03 30.32
C GLU A 360 -35.08 6.13 29.64
N SER A 361 -34.45 7.12 28.99
CA SER A 361 -35.14 8.24 28.37
C SER A 361 -34.97 8.24 26.85
N THR A 362 -35.97 8.72 26.12
CA THR A 362 -35.81 9.04 24.70
C THR A 362 -34.70 10.10 24.54
N ARG A 363 -33.85 9.94 23.52
CA ARG A 363 -32.75 10.84 23.19
C ARG A 363 -32.92 11.39 21.78
N HIS A 364 -32.77 12.71 21.64
CA HIS A 364 -32.82 13.40 20.35
C HIS A 364 -31.39 13.75 19.94
N LEU A 365 -30.89 13.07 18.92
CA LEU A 365 -29.52 13.25 18.44
C LEU A 365 -29.51 13.94 17.08
N ARG A 366 -28.48 14.74 16.86
CA ARG A 366 -28.15 15.29 15.54
C ARG A 366 -26.72 14.88 15.19
N LEU A 367 -26.59 14.21 14.05
CA LEU A 367 -25.35 13.70 13.52
C LEU A 367 -24.91 14.54 12.34
N THR A 368 -23.64 14.93 12.31
CA THR A 368 -23.09 15.74 11.21
C THR A 368 -21.77 15.15 10.74
N SER A 369 -21.71 14.69 9.49
CA SER A 369 -20.42 14.34 8.88
C SER A 369 -19.68 15.61 8.45
N TYR A 370 -18.36 15.51 8.32
CA TYR A 370 -17.53 16.57 7.75
C TYR A 370 -16.29 15.97 7.11
N GLY A 371 -15.92 16.44 5.93
CA GLY A 371 -14.62 16.14 5.32
C GLY A 371 -14.24 17.22 4.33
N GLU A 372 -12.95 17.53 4.26
CA GLU A 372 -12.46 18.56 3.34
C GLU A 372 -12.07 17.96 1.98
N VAL A 373 -12.69 18.44 0.91
CA VAL A 373 -12.54 17.85 -0.44
C VAL A 373 -11.34 18.45 -1.18
N VAL A 374 -10.61 17.60 -1.93
CA VAL A 374 -9.45 18.00 -2.76
C VAL A 374 -9.66 17.61 -4.22
N LEU A 375 -9.95 16.33 -4.46
CA LEU A 375 -10.08 15.70 -5.78
C LEU A 375 -8.91 15.95 -6.74
N GLY A 376 -7.67 15.81 -6.27
CA GLY A 376 -6.50 16.05 -7.12
C GLY A 376 -5.20 15.52 -6.53
N PRO A 377 -4.06 15.69 -7.22
CA PRO A 377 -2.77 15.23 -6.73
C PRO A 377 -2.43 15.90 -5.39
N GLY A 378 -2.08 15.10 -4.37
CA GLY A 378 -1.85 15.63 -3.00
C GLY A 378 -0.80 16.74 -2.92
N GLY A 379 0.33 16.55 -3.62
CA GLY A 379 1.39 17.56 -3.67
C GLY A 379 1.00 18.87 -4.36
N SER A 380 -0.12 18.93 -5.09
CA SER A 380 -0.65 20.19 -5.65
C SER A 380 -1.46 20.97 -4.60
N ASP A 381 -2.26 20.30 -3.77
CA ASP A 381 -2.97 20.95 -2.66
C ASP A 381 -1.98 21.51 -1.63
N GLU A 382 -0.93 20.76 -1.28
CA GLU A 382 0.12 21.23 -0.35
C GLU A 382 0.85 22.48 -0.85
N ARG A 383 1.14 22.57 -2.16
CA ARG A 383 1.88 23.70 -2.74
C ARG A 383 1.02 24.95 -2.92
N HIS A 384 -0.22 24.80 -3.39
CA HIS A 384 -1.10 25.92 -3.76
C HIS A 384 -2.57 25.66 -3.42
N GLN A 385 -2.85 25.36 -2.15
CA GLN A 385 -4.19 25.03 -1.63
C GLN A 385 -5.29 25.99 -2.08
N ALA A 386 -5.10 27.31 -1.91
CA ALA A 386 -6.11 28.32 -2.25
C ALA A 386 -6.50 28.31 -3.73
N PHE A 387 -5.53 28.02 -4.62
CA PHE A 387 -5.80 27.92 -6.05
C PHE A 387 -6.43 26.56 -6.40
N ALA A 388 -5.97 25.47 -5.77
CA ALA A 388 -6.43 24.11 -6.08
C ALA A 388 -7.93 23.91 -5.79
N LYS A 389 -8.46 24.58 -4.78
CA LYS A 389 -9.86 24.50 -4.32
C LYS A 389 -10.87 25.14 -5.28
N LEU A 390 -10.46 26.18 -6.03
CA LEU A 390 -11.35 26.90 -6.98
C LEU A 390 -11.90 26.04 -8.13
N PHE A 391 -11.40 24.82 -8.29
CA PHE A 391 -11.76 23.92 -9.39
C PHE A 391 -12.71 22.81 -8.95
N VAL A 392 -13.17 22.78 -7.71
CA VAL A 392 -14.11 21.77 -7.24
C VAL A 392 -15.51 22.38 -7.18
N GLU A 393 -16.50 21.67 -7.73
CA GLU A 393 -17.90 22.07 -7.68
C GLU A 393 -18.72 20.95 -7.06
N SER A 394 -19.72 21.32 -6.25
CA SER A 394 -20.63 20.39 -5.58
C SER A 394 -22.05 20.45 -6.12
N GLU A 395 -22.76 19.33 -6.00
CA GLU A 395 -24.19 19.17 -6.29
C GLU A 395 -24.79 18.28 -5.20
N TYR A 396 -25.92 18.67 -4.60
CA TYR A 396 -26.67 17.81 -3.69
C TYR A 396 -27.73 17.01 -4.47
N LEU A 397 -27.81 15.71 -4.20
CA LEU A 397 -28.71 14.75 -4.84
C LEU A 397 -29.73 14.22 -3.82
N PRO A 398 -30.96 14.80 -3.76
CA PRO A 398 -31.96 14.43 -2.76
C PRO A 398 -32.38 12.95 -2.81
N GLU A 399 -32.44 12.35 -3.99
CA GLU A 399 -32.90 10.97 -4.19
C GLU A 399 -31.99 9.94 -3.51
N THR A 400 -30.72 10.30 -3.31
CA THR A 400 -29.69 9.43 -2.74
C THR A 400 -29.12 9.96 -1.43
N ASN A 401 -29.63 11.12 -0.97
CA ASN A 401 -29.09 11.87 0.17
C ASN A 401 -27.56 11.98 0.14
N SER A 402 -27.05 12.54 -0.96
CA SER A 402 -25.60 12.58 -1.22
C SER A 402 -25.13 13.91 -1.78
N LEU A 403 -23.86 14.23 -1.51
CA LEU A 403 -23.12 15.32 -2.14
C LEU A 403 -22.20 14.73 -3.20
N LEU A 404 -22.39 15.15 -4.44
CA LEU A 404 -21.53 14.86 -5.58
C LEU A 404 -20.57 16.02 -5.79
N PHE A 405 -19.29 15.72 -5.96
CA PHE A 405 -18.25 16.68 -6.27
C PHE A 405 -17.62 16.33 -7.60
N ARG A 406 -17.34 17.34 -8.41
CA ARG A 406 -16.54 17.20 -9.63
C ARG A 406 -15.38 18.18 -9.59
N ARG A 407 -14.23 17.76 -10.11
CA ARG A 407 -13.15 18.69 -10.43
C ARG A 407 -13.30 19.19 -11.86
N ARG A 408 -13.46 20.50 -12.02
CA ARG A 408 -13.45 21.16 -13.32
C ARG A 408 -12.10 20.99 -14.00
N PRO A 409 -12.07 20.52 -15.26
CA PRO A 409 -10.83 20.42 -16.02
C PRO A 409 -10.31 21.83 -16.34
N ARG A 410 -8.99 22.00 -16.29
CA ARG A 410 -8.29 23.26 -16.61
C ARG A 410 -7.88 23.31 -18.08
N ALA A 411 -7.75 22.15 -18.71
CA ALA A 411 -7.47 21.97 -20.13
C ALA A 411 -8.46 20.97 -20.73
N ALA A 412 -8.67 21.02 -22.04
CA ALA A 412 -9.65 20.18 -22.71
C ALA A 412 -9.36 18.67 -22.63
N ASP A 413 -8.11 18.31 -22.37
CA ASP A 413 -7.60 16.95 -22.23
C ASP A 413 -7.42 16.49 -20.78
N GLU A 414 -7.67 17.36 -19.80
CA GLU A 414 -7.59 16.98 -18.38
C GLU A 414 -8.78 16.08 -18.02
N PRO A 415 -8.53 14.87 -17.48
CA PRO A 415 -9.60 13.96 -17.11
C PRO A 415 -10.45 14.55 -15.98
N VAL A 416 -11.76 14.26 -16.01
CA VAL A 416 -12.70 14.67 -14.99
C VAL A 416 -12.83 13.54 -13.97
N HIS A 417 -12.85 13.91 -12.69
CA HIS A 417 -13.01 12.96 -11.58
C HIS A 417 -14.16 13.38 -10.70
N PHE A 418 -14.88 12.38 -10.20
CA PHE A 418 -16.05 12.56 -9.36
C PHE A 418 -15.88 11.84 -8.04
N VAL A 419 -16.32 12.48 -6.95
CA VAL A 419 -16.51 11.85 -5.65
C VAL A 419 -17.96 12.03 -5.23
N LEU A 420 -18.54 11.03 -4.61
CA LEU A 420 -19.86 11.09 -4.02
C LEU A 420 -19.76 10.68 -2.56
N HIS A 421 -20.31 11.50 -1.67
CA HIS A 421 -20.45 11.19 -0.25
C HIS A 421 -21.94 11.10 0.09
N ALA A 422 -22.41 9.96 0.58
CA ALA A 422 -23.82 9.69 0.88
C ALA A 422 -24.01 9.32 2.35
N LEU A 423 -25.17 9.69 2.90
CA LEU A 423 -25.63 9.28 4.22
C LEU A 423 -26.85 8.37 4.07
N VAL A 424 -26.71 7.13 4.53
CA VAL A 424 -27.70 6.06 4.42
C VAL A 424 -28.28 5.77 5.81
N VAL A 425 -29.60 5.84 5.92
CA VAL A 425 -30.35 5.48 7.14
C VAL A 425 -31.03 4.12 7.00
N GLU A 426 -31.41 3.50 8.11
CA GLU A 426 -32.19 2.26 8.07
C GLU A 426 -33.58 2.46 7.46
N PRO A 427 -34.14 1.43 6.77
CA PRO A 427 -35.50 1.49 6.26
C PRO A 427 -36.50 1.85 7.36
N GLY A 428 -37.35 2.85 7.09
CA GLY A 428 -38.34 3.34 8.06
C GLY A 428 -37.88 4.55 8.88
N GLN A 429 -36.61 4.95 8.80
CA GLN A 429 -36.16 6.23 9.35
C GLN A 429 -36.27 7.36 8.32
N PRO A 430 -36.78 8.55 8.70
CA PRO A 430 -36.85 9.69 7.81
C PRO A 430 -35.45 10.25 7.54
N VAL A 431 -35.15 10.50 6.27
CA VAL A 431 -33.94 11.23 5.87
C VAL A 431 -34.15 12.71 6.16
N THR A 432 -33.21 13.34 6.87
CA THR A 432 -33.29 14.78 7.17
C THR A 432 -32.99 15.65 5.95
N GLY A 433 -32.02 15.24 5.13
CA GLY A 433 -31.63 15.97 3.92
C GLY A 433 -30.89 17.29 4.18
N ALA A 434 -30.21 17.40 5.34
CA ALA A 434 -29.38 18.55 5.68
C ALA A 434 -27.97 18.37 5.10
N TYR A 435 -27.41 19.42 4.49
CA TYR A 435 -26.10 19.36 3.86
C TYR A 435 -25.40 20.71 3.83
N GLU A 436 -24.08 20.68 3.77
CA GLU A 436 -23.23 21.86 3.59
C GLU A 436 -22.02 21.48 2.73
N SER A 437 -21.63 22.37 1.82
CA SER A 437 -20.45 22.19 0.99
C SER A 437 -19.50 23.38 0.91
N ASP A 438 -19.78 24.45 1.67
CA ASP A 438 -18.85 25.56 1.89
C ASP A 438 -18.23 25.47 3.29
N ARG A 439 -16.91 25.33 3.36
CA ARG A 439 -16.18 25.27 4.64
C ARG A 439 -16.36 26.55 5.46
N ALA A 440 -16.50 27.72 4.81
CA ALA A 440 -16.69 28.98 5.52
C ALA A 440 -18.07 29.02 6.19
N CYS A 441 -19.10 28.48 5.56
CA CYS A 441 -20.43 28.33 6.15
C CYS A 441 -20.45 27.28 7.27
N PHE A 442 -19.69 26.18 7.12
CA PHE A 442 -19.64 25.14 8.14
C PHE A 442 -18.82 25.54 9.38
N LEU A 443 -17.56 25.94 9.18
CA LEU A 443 -16.67 26.27 10.30
C LEU A 443 -17.02 27.64 10.88
N GLY A 444 -17.32 28.63 10.05
CA GLY A 444 -17.42 30.02 10.48
C GLY A 444 -16.07 30.73 10.53
N ARG A 445 -16.10 32.06 10.62
CA ARG A 445 -14.88 32.88 10.73
C ARG A 445 -14.31 32.76 12.15
N GLY A 446 -13.00 32.56 12.27
CA GLY A 446 -12.33 32.46 13.57
C GLY A 446 -12.46 31.09 14.26
N HIS A 447 -13.16 30.17 13.61
CA HIS A 447 -13.46 28.83 14.11
C HIS A 447 -12.70 27.75 13.33
N ASP A 448 -12.68 26.54 13.88
CA ASP A 448 -11.98 25.37 13.36
C ASP A 448 -12.84 24.10 13.50
N VAL A 449 -12.30 22.95 13.08
CA VAL A 449 -13.01 21.65 13.20
C VAL A 449 -13.29 21.23 14.65
N ARG A 450 -12.69 21.89 15.66
CA ARG A 450 -12.96 21.64 17.07
C ARG A 450 -14.15 22.47 17.57
N HIS A 451 -14.39 23.63 16.97
CA HIS A 451 -15.47 24.54 17.34
C HIS A 451 -16.21 25.08 16.11
N PRO A 452 -16.81 24.23 15.27
CA PRO A 452 -17.53 24.68 14.07
C PRO A 452 -18.80 25.46 14.43
N GLU A 453 -18.96 26.64 13.84
CA GLU A 453 -20.12 27.53 14.05
C GLU A 453 -21.44 26.88 13.62
N ALA A 454 -21.44 26.07 12.56
CA ALA A 454 -22.64 25.35 12.12
C ALA A 454 -23.21 24.41 13.18
N LEU A 455 -22.42 23.94 14.14
CA LEU A 455 -22.93 23.07 15.20
C LEU A 455 -23.49 23.86 16.38
N THR A 456 -23.12 25.12 16.56
CA THR A 456 -23.64 25.96 17.65
C THR A 456 -24.84 26.80 17.21
N ASN A 457 -24.93 27.11 15.92
CA ASN A 457 -26.01 27.90 15.32
C ASN A 457 -27.32 27.09 15.18
N SER A 458 -28.46 27.73 15.40
CA SER A 458 -29.79 27.15 15.19
C SER A 458 -30.07 26.76 13.73
N GLN A 459 -29.48 27.47 12.76
CA GLN A 459 -29.65 27.18 11.34
C GLN A 459 -28.97 25.86 10.90
N TRP A 460 -28.00 25.36 11.68
CA TRP A 460 -27.24 24.15 11.41
C TRP A 460 -26.51 24.10 10.06
N LEU A 461 -27.05 23.43 9.03
CA LEU A 461 -26.45 23.33 7.70
C LEU A 461 -27.28 24.13 6.69
N THR A 462 -26.64 25.04 5.95
CA THR A 462 -27.36 26.05 5.15
C THR A 462 -27.80 25.57 3.77
N GLY A 463 -27.32 24.41 3.31
CA GLY A 463 -27.64 23.88 1.99
C GLY A 463 -26.83 24.50 0.84
N THR A 464 -25.66 25.08 1.12
CA THR A 464 -24.84 25.68 0.05
C THR A 464 -24.21 24.61 -0.85
N THR A 465 -24.35 24.76 -2.17
CA THR A 465 -23.74 23.92 -3.22
C THR A 465 -23.25 24.75 -4.41
N GLY A 466 -22.47 24.13 -5.29
CA GLY A 466 -21.94 24.74 -6.51
C GLY A 466 -20.44 25.02 -6.41
N ALA A 467 -20.00 26.12 -7.00
CA ALA A 467 -18.59 26.52 -7.03
C ALA A 467 -18.20 27.31 -5.77
N THR A 468 -18.10 26.61 -4.63
CA THR A 468 -17.65 27.20 -3.36
C THR A 468 -16.13 27.43 -3.37
N LEU A 469 -15.64 28.35 -2.54
CA LEU A 469 -14.20 28.67 -2.50
C LEU A 469 -13.39 27.60 -1.76
N ASP A 470 -14.02 26.88 -0.83
CA ASP A 470 -13.39 25.89 0.02
C ASP A 470 -14.37 24.72 0.24
N PRO A 471 -14.32 23.67 -0.60
CA PRO A 471 -15.33 22.63 -0.62
C PRO A 471 -15.20 21.67 0.57
N VAL A 472 -16.33 21.40 1.22
CA VAL A 472 -16.47 20.34 2.23
C VAL A 472 -17.60 19.39 1.85
N MET A 473 -17.58 18.19 2.41
CA MET A 473 -18.69 17.25 2.37
C MET A 473 -19.25 17.10 3.79
N ALA A 474 -20.35 17.78 4.06
CA ALA A 474 -21.05 17.66 5.34
C ALA A 474 -22.50 17.26 5.11
N LEU A 475 -22.90 16.14 5.70
CA LEU A 475 -24.27 15.63 5.68
C LEU A 475 -24.80 15.52 7.10
N GLY A 476 -26.05 15.93 7.28
CA GLY A 476 -26.73 15.97 8.56
C GLY A 476 -27.87 14.95 8.65
N GLN A 477 -28.02 14.32 9.82
CA GLN A 477 -29.16 13.46 10.13
C GLN A 477 -29.63 13.66 11.58
N GLU A 478 -30.93 13.93 11.75
CA GLU A 478 -31.60 13.91 13.05
C GLU A 478 -32.13 12.52 13.36
N LEU A 479 -31.99 12.10 14.62
CA LEU A 479 -32.40 10.79 15.12
C LEU A 479 -33.18 10.95 16.42
N VAL A 480 -34.29 10.21 16.53
CA VAL A 480 -35.00 10.03 17.80
C VAL A 480 -34.79 8.59 18.22
N MET A 481 -34.18 8.40 19.38
CA MET A 481 -33.83 7.08 19.92
C MET A 481 -34.65 6.81 21.16
N ASP A 482 -35.51 5.80 21.11
CA ASP A 482 -36.21 5.29 22.29
C ASP A 482 -35.22 4.76 23.35
N PRO A 483 -35.66 4.64 24.62
CA PRO A 483 -34.88 3.97 25.66
C PRO A 483 -34.40 2.59 25.19
N HIS A 484 -33.12 2.27 25.40
CA HIS A 484 -32.50 0.99 25.03
C HIS A 484 -32.52 0.64 23.54
N ALA A 485 -32.88 1.58 22.66
CA ALA A 485 -32.91 1.37 21.22
C ALA A 485 -31.52 1.48 20.60
N THR A 486 -31.30 0.67 19.56
CA THR A 486 -30.13 0.74 18.69
C THR A 486 -30.55 1.21 17.30
N VAL A 487 -29.82 2.17 16.74
CA VAL A 487 -30.02 2.72 15.40
C VAL A 487 -28.72 2.59 14.62
N ARG A 488 -28.81 2.23 13.34
CA ARG A 488 -27.66 2.22 12.44
C ARG A 488 -27.79 3.27 11.34
N ILE A 489 -26.67 3.91 11.02
CA ILE A 489 -26.49 4.73 9.83
C ILE A 489 -25.21 4.30 9.11
N ALA A 490 -25.05 4.68 7.85
CA ALA A 490 -23.79 4.51 7.14
C ALA A 490 -23.43 5.77 6.35
N LEU A 491 -22.14 6.07 6.30
CA LEU A 491 -21.57 7.02 5.36
C LEU A 491 -20.86 6.24 4.26
N VAL A 492 -21.13 6.58 3.01
CA VAL A 492 -20.53 5.96 1.84
C VAL A 492 -19.79 7.02 1.05
N THR A 493 -18.49 6.83 0.84
CA THR A 493 -17.69 7.69 -0.04
C THR A 493 -17.23 6.85 -1.22
N ALA A 494 -17.59 7.27 -2.43
CA ALA A 494 -17.29 6.55 -3.66
C ALA A 494 -16.66 7.49 -4.69
N THR A 495 -15.83 6.96 -5.58
CA THR A 495 -15.17 7.75 -6.63
C THR A 495 -15.18 7.02 -7.96
N ALA A 496 -15.28 7.78 -9.05
CA ALA A 496 -15.13 7.26 -10.41
C ALA A 496 -14.76 8.38 -11.40
N ASP A 497 -14.31 7.99 -12.58
CA ASP A 497 -13.95 8.93 -13.66
C ASP A 497 -15.17 9.37 -14.50
N GLU A 498 -16.30 8.68 -14.36
CA GLU A 498 -17.56 8.99 -15.05
C GLU A 498 -18.71 9.16 -14.06
N ARG A 499 -19.55 10.18 -14.27
CA ARG A 499 -20.67 10.50 -13.38
C ARG A 499 -21.68 9.36 -13.31
N GLU A 500 -22.09 8.83 -14.46
CA GLU A 500 -23.07 7.77 -14.56
C GLU A 500 -22.59 6.49 -13.87
N ALA A 501 -21.33 6.10 -14.09
CA ALA A 501 -20.71 4.95 -13.44
C ALA A 501 -20.64 5.13 -11.91
N LEU A 502 -20.29 6.32 -11.43
CA LEU A 502 -20.29 6.65 -10.00
C LEU A 502 -21.68 6.52 -9.38
N LEU A 503 -22.71 7.07 -10.03
CA LEU A 503 -24.08 7.02 -9.51
C LEU A 503 -24.64 5.60 -9.49
N GLU A 504 -24.35 4.80 -10.52
CA GLU A 504 -24.75 3.40 -10.56
C GLU A 504 -24.06 2.58 -9.46
N MET A 505 -22.75 2.79 -9.30
CA MET A 505 -21.96 2.16 -8.24
C MET A 505 -22.47 2.56 -6.86
N ALA A 506 -22.50 3.85 -6.54
CA ALA A 506 -22.97 4.36 -5.25
C ALA A 506 -24.41 3.92 -4.93
N GLY A 507 -25.30 3.88 -5.93
CA GLY A 507 -26.66 3.39 -5.80
C GLY A 507 -26.76 1.96 -5.27
N ARG A 508 -25.78 1.08 -5.57
CA ARG A 508 -25.73 -0.28 -4.99
C ARG A 508 -25.44 -0.28 -3.49
N TYR A 509 -24.63 0.66 -3.03
CA TYR A 509 -24.20 0.81 -1.62
C TYR A 509 -25.21 1.55 -0.75
N LEU A 510 -26.28 2.13 -1.32
CA LEU A 510 -27.41 2.66 -0.53
C LEU A 510 -28.26 1.56 0.12
N ARG A 511 -28.00 0.28 -0.20
CA ARG A 511 -28.71 -0.88 0.35
C ARG A 511 -27.91 -1.51 1.48
N TRP A 512 -28.52 -1.65 2.65
CA TRP A 512 -27.92 -2.28 3.84
C TRP A 512 -27.36 -3.68 3.60
N GLY A 513 -28.03 -4.51 2.79
CA GLY A 513 -27.52 -5.82 2.44
C GLY A 513 -26.21 -5.80 1.63
N THR A 514 -25.91 -4.70 0.92
CA THR A 514 -24.62 -4.48 0.27
C THR A 514 -23.59 -4.01 1.30
N LEU A 515 -23.96 -3.02 2.14
CA LEU A 515 -23.09 -2.47 3.18
C LEU A 515 -22.56 -3.55 4.13
N ASP A 516 -23.42 -4.48 4.57
CA ASP A 516 -23.01 -5.58 5.44
C ASP A 516 -22.07 -6.58 4.74
N ARG A 517 -22.24 -6.77 3.42
CA ARG A 517 -21.43 -7.68 2.62
C ARG A 517 -19.99 -7.18 2.46
N VAL A 518 -19.80 -5.86 2.35
CA VAL A 518 -18.47 -5.23 2.22
C VAL A 518 -17.50 -5.71 3.29
N PHE A 519 -17.92 -5.71 4.56
CA PHE A 519 -17.06 -6.13 5.66
C PHE A 519 -16.67 -7.61 5.57
N GLN A 520 -17.60 -8.48 5.16
CA GLN A 520 -17.33 -9.90 5.02
C GLN A 520 -16.42 -10.20 3.81
N GLU A 521 -16.62 -9.53 2.69
CA GLU A 521 -15.77 -9.66 1.51
C GLU A 521 -14.35 -9.13 1.78
N ALA A 522 -14.25 -7.95 2.40
CA ALA A 522 -12.96 -7.37 2.79
C ALA A 522 -12.20 -8.29 3.74
N ARG A 523 -12.88 -8.94 4.68
CA ARG A 523 -12.27 -9.93 5.56
C ARG A 523 -11.68 -11.11 4.80
N ASN A 524 -12.42 -11.64 3.84
CA ASN A 524 -11.99 -12.80 3.05
C ASN A 524 -10.74 -12.46 2.23
N VAL A 525 -10.76 -11.33 1.51
CA VAL A 525 -9.64 -10.86 0.69
C VAL A 525 -8.41 -10.55 1.54
N ALA A 526 -8.57 -9.83 2.65
CA ALA A 526 -7.45 -9.49 3.53
C ALA A 526 -6.84 -10.74 4.20
N THR A 527 -7.64 -11.75 4.52
CA THR A 527 -7.15 -13.02 5.09
C THR A 527 -6.26 -13.74 4.09
N GLU A 528 -6.67 -13.79 2.82
CA GLU A 528 -5.87 -14.41 1.77
C GLU A 528 -4.59 -13.62 1.48
N GLU A 529 -4.69 -12.29 1.38
CA GLU A 529 -3.52 -11.42 1.20
C GLU A 529 -2.47 -11.63 2.29
N LEU A 530 -2.88 -11.70 3.56
CA LEU A 530 -1.94 -11.89 4.67
C LEU A 530 -1.31 -13.29 4.67
N ARG A 531 -2.03 -14.33 4.23
CA ARG A 531 -1.47 -15.67 4.04
C ARG A 531 -0.41 -15.68 2.95
N GLU A 532 -0.69 -15.10 1.79
CA GLU A 532 0.26 -14.98 0.69
C GLU A 532 1.54 -14.23 1.09
N LEU A 533 1.42 -13.20 1.94
CA LEU A 533 2.56 -12.41 2.42
C LEU A 533 3.27 -13.01 3.64
N GLY A 534 2.76 -14.10 4.22
CA GLY A 534 3.31 -14.71 5.43
C GLY A 534 3.24 -13.78 6.66
N LEU A 535 2.20 -12.93 6.73
CA LEU A 535 1.97 -11.97 7.81
C LEU A 535 1.02 -12.58 8.85
N THR A 536 1.52 -12.75 10.07
CA THR A 536 0.71 -13.08 11.26
C THR A 536 0.12 -11.81 11.87
N GLY A 537 -0.81 -11.93 12.83
CA GLY A 537 -1.38 -10.77 13.55
C GLY A 537 -0.32 -9.87 14.20
N SER A 538 0.66 -10.45 14.91
CA SER A 538 1.75 -9.68 15.54
C SER A 538 2.67 -8.97 14.53
N ARG A 539 2.92 -9.60 13.38
CA ARG A 539 3.68 -8.97 12.28
C ARG A 539 2.91 -7.86 11.60
N LEU A 540 1.58 -7.99 11.48
CA LEU A 540 0.73 -6.91 10.99
C LEU A 540 0.80 -5.69 11.92
N GLU A 541 0.65 -5.90 13.23
CA GLU A 541 0.80 -4.82 14.23
C GLU A 541 2.15 -4.11 14.10
N THR A 542 3.24 -4.88 14.00
CA THR A 542 4.59 -4.35 13.83
C THR A 542 4.71 -3.54 12.53
N THR A 543 4.12 -4.03 11.44
CA THR A 543 4.08 -3.35 10.13
C THR A 543 3.32 -2.03 10.20
N GLN A 544 2.19 -1.99 10.92
CA GLN A 544 1.38 -0.77 11.09
C GLN A 544 2.06 0.25 12.01
N LYS A 545 2.73 -0.20 13.08
CA LYS A 545 3.57 0.68 13.93
C LYS A 545 4.73 1.29 13.14
N LEU A 546 5.38 0.50 12.29
CA LEU A 546 6.43 0.98 11.40
C LEU A 546 5.88 2.01 10.39
N LEU A 547 4.71 1.75 9.79
CA LEU A 547 4.03 2.70 8.91
C LEU A 547 3.73 4.02 9.65
N SER A 548 3.27 3.93 10.90
CA SER A 548 2.98 5.11 11.73
C SER A 548 4.21 6.01 11.88
N LEU A 549 5.40 5.45 12.15
CA LEU A 549 6.64 6.23 12.22
C LEU A 549 7.08 6.82 10.87
N LEU A 550 6.75 6.18 9.75
CA LEU A 550 7.07 6.68 8.43
C LEU A 550 6.20 7.88 8.05
N LEU A 551 4.94 7.88 8.48
CA LEU A 551 3.97 8.93 8.22
C LEU A 551 4.10 10.10 9.20
N TYR A 552 4.22 9.81 10.49
CA TYR A 552 4.25 10.78 11.57
C TYR A 552 5.69 10.95 12.08
N PRO A 553 6.29 12.14 11.93
CA PRO A 553 7.66 12.37 12.38
C PRO A 553 7.84 12.08 13.88
N HIS A 554 8.76 11.18 14.22
CA HIS A 554 9.01 10.79 15.61
C HIS A 554 10.51 10.61 15.89
N PRO A 555 11.03 11.07 17.05
CA PRO A 555 12.47 11.05 17.32
C PRO A 555 13.06 9.66 17.53
N VAL A 556 12.30 8.67 18.04
CA VAL A 556 12.85 7.37 18.49
C VAL A 556 13.62 6.60 17.42
N ARG A 557 13.26 6.73 16.13
CA ARG A 557 13.97 6.09 15.01
C ARG A 557 14.42 7.05 13.92
N ARG A 558 14.47 8.34 14.23
CA ARG A 558 15.05 9.35 13.33
C ARG A 558 16.55 9.52 13.65
N ALA A 559 17.28 10.11 12.72
CA ALA A 559 18.64 10.56 13.00
C ALA A 559 18.68 11.51 14.22
N GLY A 560 19.71 11.37 15.04
CA GLY A 560 19.91 12.21 16.22
C GLY A 560 20.21 13.68 15.88
N PRO A 561 20.10 14.61 16.86
CA PRO A 561 20.25 16.05 16.64
C PRO A 561 21.57 16.46 15.98
N ASP A 562 22.68 15.79 16.31
CA ASP A 562 24.00 16.08 15.75
C ASP A 562 24.04 15.83 14.23
N ILE A 563 23.43 14.72 13.77
CA ILE A 563 23.36 14.36 12.35
C ILE A 563 22.39 15.30 11.63
N LEU A 564 21.24 15.61 12.24
CA LEU A 564 20.26 16.55 11.69
C LEU A 564 20.89 17.93 11.45
N THR A 565 21.67 18.41 12.42
CA THR A 565 22.35 19.72 12.36
C THR A 565 23.55 19.70 11.41
N ALA A 566 24.17 18.54 11.15
CA ALA A 566 25.30 18.42 10.23
C ALA A 566 24.89 18.49 8.74
N ASN A 567 23.61 18.32 8.39
CA ASN A 567 23.19 18.33 7.00
C ASN A 567 23.41 19.72 6.35
N ARG A 568 23.97 19.73 5.15
CA ARG A 568 24.19 20.91 4.30
C ARG A 568 23.63 20.75 2.89
N LYS A 569 22.99 19.61 2.58
CA LYS A 569 22.41 19.29 1.27
C LYS A 569 20.87 19.33 1.33
N GLY A 570 20.27 19.67 0.20
CA GLY A 570 18.82 19.60 -0.01
C GLY A 570 18.39 18.26 -0.63
N GLN A 571 17.08 18.11 -0.84
CA GLN A 571 16.45 16.93 -1.44
C GLN A 571 17.11 16.49 -2.75
N SER A 572 17.50 17.44 -3.61
CA SER A 572 18.14 17.15 -4.91
C SER A 572 19.44 16.37 -4.81
N GLY A 573 20.11 16.36 -3.64
CA GLY A 573 21.28 15.53 -3.41
C GLY A 573 20.98 14.01 -3.44
N LEU A 574 19.72 13.61 -3.29
CA LEU A 574 19.29 12.21 -3.37
C LEU A 574 19.22 11.68 -4.80
N TRP A 575 19.06 12.56 -5.80
CA TRP A 575 18.80 12.17 -7.19
C TRP A 575 19.96 11.44 -7.84
N ALA A 576 21.20 11.68 -7.39
CA ALA A 576 22.39 10.94 -7.81
C ALA A 576 22.28 9.44 -7.52
N TYR A 577 21.41 9.05 -6.59
CA TYR A 577 21.14 7.68 -6.18
C TYR A 577 19.81 7.13 -6.72
N GLY A 578 19.15 7.88 -7.61
CA GLY A 578 17.83 7.51 -8.16
C GLY A 578 16.66 7.69 -7.18
N ILE A 579 16.92 8.24 -5.98
CA ILE A 579 15.92 8.45 -4.93
C ILE A 579 15.33 9.85 -5.11
N SER A 580 14.00 9.95 -5.21
CA SER A 580 13.30 11.23 -5.41
C SER A 580 13.34 12.13 -4.17
N GLY A 581 13.12 11.53 -2.99
CA GLY A 581 12.87 12.23 -1.73
C GLY A 581 11.42 12.71 -1.54
N ASP A 582 10.51 12.39 -2.46
CA ASP A 582 9.10 12.78 -2.38
C ASP A 582 8.29 11.85 -1.46
N TYR A 583 8.75 10.60 -1.29
CA TYR A 583 8.11 9.59 -0.46
C TYR A 583 8.84 9.39 0.87
N PRO A 584 8.15 8.90 1.93
CA PRO A 584 8.81 8.51 3.16
C PRO A 584 9.96 7.52 2.90
N ILE A 585 11.14 7.84 3.43
CA ILE A 585 12.32 6.98 3.30
C ILE A 585 12.49 6.13 4.56
N LEU A 586 12.52 4.81 4.37
CA LEU A 586 12.93 3.81 5.35
C LEU A 586 14.38 3.40 5.07
N LEU A 587 15.31 3.81 5.92
CA LEU A 587 16.72 3.45 5.80
C LEU A 587 17.04 2.22 6.65
N VAL A 588 17.51 1.15 6.01
CA VAL A 588 17.92 -0.10 6.69
C VAL A 588 19.42 -0.29 6.55
N ARG A 589 20.13 -0.42 7.67
CA ARG A 589 21.58 -0.65 7.69
C ARG A 589 21.87 -2.14 7.85
N ILE A 590 22.60 -2.71 6.91
CA ILE A 590 23.02 -4.11 6.90
C ILE A 590 24.55 -4.18 7.01
N HIS A 591 25.05 -5.08 7.84
CA HIS A 591 26.48 -5.25 8.15
C HIS A 591 27.02 -6.61 7.71
N GLN A 592 26.23 -7.68 7.82
CA GLN A 592 26.63 -9.07 7.59
C GLN A 592 25.49 -9.93 6.97
N GLU A 593 25.76 -11.19 6.61
CA GLU A 593 24.74 -12.04 5.97
C GLU A 593 23.70 -12.58 6.97
N GLU A 594 24.02 -12.61 8.26
CA GLU A 594 23.11 -13.04 9.33
C GLU A 594 21.96 -12.04 9.56
N ASP A 595 22.06 -10.83 9.02
CA ASP A 595 21.08 -9.73 9.12
C ASP A 595 19.80 -9.96 8.27
N GLY A 596 19.64 -11.16 7.73
CA GLY A 596 18.57 -11.52 6.80
C GLY A 596 17.16 -11.35 7.34
N GLU A 597 16.96 -11.60 8.62
CA GLU A 597 15.62 -11.59 9.23
C GLU A 597 14.97 -10.21 9.15
N LEU A 598 15.68 -9.16 9.60
CA LEU A 598 15.21 -7.78 9.53
C LEU A 598 14.92 -7.37 8.08
N LEU A 599 15.81 -7.72 7.16
CA LEU A 599 15.63 -7.39 5.74
C LEU A 599 14.38 -8.08 5.17
N GLN A 600 14.14 -9.36 5.50
CA GLN A 600 12.93 -10.05 5.08
C GLN A 600 11.67 -9.42 5.66
N GLU A 601 11.66 -9.03 6.95
CA GLU A 601 10.51 -8.35 7.57
C GLU A 601 10.21 -7.01 6.91
N VAL A 602 11.24 -6.20 6.63
CA VAL A 602 11.09 -4.93 5.92
C VAL A 602 10.56 -5.14 4.51
N LEU A 603 11.05 -6.14 3.77
CA LEU A 603 10.58 -6.44 2.42
C LEU A 603 9.13 -6.96 2.42
N ARG A 604 8.71 -7.74 3.43
CA ARG A 604 7.30 -8.15 3.62
C ARG A 604 6.41 -6.92 3.85
N ALA A 605 6.81 -6.03 4.76
CA ALA A 605 6.11 -4.77 5.02
C ALA A 605 6.01 -3.90 3.76
N HIS A 606 7.11 -3.78 3.00
CA HIS A 606 7.12 -3.06 1.73
C HIS A 606 6.15 -3.65 0.70
N ARG A 607 6.15 -4.98 0.52
CA ARG A 607 5.18 -5.65 -0.36
C ARG A 607 3.73 -5.38 0.06
N TYR A 608 3.46 -5.44 1.36
CA TYR A 608 2.14 -5.14 1.92
C TYR A 608 1.69 -3.71 1.58
N TRP A 609 2.56 -2.72 1.80
CA TRP A 609 2.27 -1.33 1.44
C TRP A 609 2.09 -1.14 -0.08
N ARG A 610 2.95 -1.76 -0.90
CA ARG A 610 2.88 -1.67 -2.36
C ARG A 610 1.59 -2.25 -2.93
N ARG A 611 1.12 -3.39 -2.43
CA ARG A 611 -0.17 -3.99 -2.84
C ARG A 611 -1.35 -3.06 -2.54
N ARG A 612 -1.23 -2.25 -1.49
CA ARG A 612 -2.22 -1.23 -1.09
C ARG A 612 -1.95 0.15 -1.70
N GLY A 613 -1.08 0.23 -2.70
CA GLY A 613 -0.72 1.46 -3.42
C GLY A 613 0.06 2.50 -2.61
N LEU A 614 0.52 2.18 -1.39
CA LEU A 614 1.35 3.08 -0.59
C LEU A 614 2.78 3.11 -1.14
N GLN A 615 3.32 4.31 -1.31
CA GLN A 615 4.64 4.54 -1.86
C GLN A 615 5.61 4.90 -0.74
N ILE A 616 6.56 3.99 -0.47
CA ILE A 616 7.60 4.13 0.54
C ILE A 616 8.92 3.73 -0.10
N ASP A 617 9.93 4.58 -0.01
CA ASP A 617 11.27 4.31 -0.51
C ASP A 617 12.07 3.54 0.55
N VAL A 618 12.43 2.29 0.28
CA VAL A 618 13.29 1.48 1.15
C VAL A 618 14.72 1.58 0.67
N VAL A 619 15.59 2.18 1.48
CA VAL A 619 17.01 2.34 1.18
C VAL A 619 17.80 1.35 2.03
N ILE A 620 18.39 0.35 1.40
CA ILE A 620 19.25 -0.64 2.03
C ILE A 620 20.70 -0.15 1.93
N LEU A 621 21.29 0.19 3.07
CA LEU A 621 22.66 0.67 3.17
C LEU A 621 23.59 -0.44 3.63
N ASN A 622 24.37 -0.98 2.70
CA ASN A 622 25.40 -1.98 2.97
C ASN A 622 26.64 -1.31 3.61
N ARG A 623 26.97 -1.69 4.84
CA ARG A 623 28.10 -1.14 5.61
C ARG A 623 29.37 -2.01 5.59
N GLN A 624 29.37 -3.13 4.86
CA GLN A 624 30.55 -4.00 4.77
C GLN A 624 31.73 -3.28 4.09
N SER A 625 32.90 -3.29 4.74
CA SER A 625 34.14 -2.74 4.19
C SER A 625 34.64 -3.55 2.99
N THR A 626 35.28 -2.88 2.02
CA THR A 626 35.71 -3.42 0.73
C THR A 626 36.92 -4.39 0.81
N ASN A 627 36.82 -5.51 1.53
CA ASN A 627 37.82 -6.58 1.47
C ASN A 627 37.20 -7.88 0.94
N TYR A 628 37.77 -8.37 -0.16
CA TYR A 628 37.52 -9.62 -0.90
C TYR A 628 36.20 -10.38 -0.62
N GLY A 629 35.26 -10.31 -1.58
CA GLY A 629 34.15 -11.27 -1.72
C GLY A 629 32.76 -10.68 -1.90
N GLN A 630 32.54 -9.43 -1.46
CA GLN A 630 31.21 -8.76 -1.43
C GLN A 630 30.03 -9.68 -1.01
N PRO A 631 30.17 -10.53 0.03
CA PRO A 631 29.14 -11.52 0.37
C PRO A 631 27.80 -10.85 0.72
N VAL A 632 27.82 -9.75 1.48
CA VAL A 632 26.61 -9.03 1.91
C VAL A 632 25.86 -8.41 0.73
N GLN A 633 26.56 -7.91 -0.30
CA GLN A 633 25.90 -7.34 -1.47
C GLN A 633 25.15 -8.43 -2.26
N GLY A 634 25.80 -9.56 -2.49
CA GLY A 634 25.17 -10.72 -3.12
C GLY A 634 24.03 -11.27 -2.28
N PHE A 635 24.19 -11.30 -0.96
CA PHE A 635 23.16 -11.71 -0.01
C PHE A 635 21.90 -10.83 -0.08
N VAL A 636 22.05 -9.50 -0.02
CA VAL A 636 20.92 -8.56 -0.14
C VAL A 636 20.17 -8.81 -1.46
N GLN A 637 20.88 -8.99 -2.58
CA GLN A 637 20.25 -9.31 -3.87
C GLN A 637 19.52 -10.67 -3.85
N ARG A 638 20.09 -11.70 -3.20
CA ARG A 638 19.44 -13.00 -3.01
C ARG A 638 18.15 -12.88 -2.22
N VAL A 639 18.17 -12.12 -1.11
CA VAL A 639 16.97 -11.90 -0.28
C VAL A 639 15.90 -11.13 -1.06
N ILE A 640 16.25 -10.05 -1.76
CA ILE A 640 15.29 -9.30 -2.59
C ILE A 640 14.67 -10.19 -3.68
N SER A 641 15.48 -11.06 -4.29
CA SER A 641 15.01 -12.00 -5.30
C SER A 641 14.09 -13.09 -4.73
N HIS A 642 14.46 -13.67 -3.59
CA HIS A 642 13.67 -14.70 -2.91
C HIS A 642 12.33 -14.14 -2.40
N MET A 643 12.33 -12.87 -1.98
CA MET A 643 11.12 -12.14 -1.57
C MET A 643 10.33 -11.57 -2.76
N GLU A 644 10.64 -11.95 -4.01
CA GLU A 644 9.96 -11.50 -5.25
C GLU A 644 9.86 -9.97 -5.40
N SER A 645 10.84 -9.25 -4.86
CA SER A 645 10.82 -7.78 -4.78
C SER A 645 11.66 -7.10 -5.86
N ASN A 646 12.24 -7.88 -6.79
CA ASN A 646 13.11 -7.39 -7.86
C ASN A 646 12.44 -6.34 -8.77
N GLN A 647 11.14 -6.45 -9.01
CA GLN A 647 10.38 -5.50 -9.83
C GLN A 647 10.39 -4.07 -9.27
N TRP A 648 10.65 -3.91 -7.97
CA TRP A 648 10.66 -2.62 -7.28
C TRP A 648 12.07 -2.04 -7.10
N LEU A 649 13.12 -2.71 -7.58
CA LEU A 649 14.48 -2.20 -7.54
C LEU A 649 14.62 -0.92 -8.37
N ASN A 650 15.16 0.13 -7.75
CA ASN A 650 15.41 1.44 -8.37
C ASN A 650 14.16 2.06 -9.03
N ARG A 651 12.97 1.78 -8.49
CA ARG A 651 11.70 2.39 -8.89
C ARG A 651 11.23 3.39 -7.84
N ARG A 652 10.33 4.30 -8.23
CA ARG A 652 9.68 5.24 -7.30
C ARG A 652 8.81 4.50 -6.27
N GLY A 653 8.95 4.87 -4.99
CA GLY A 653 8.33 4.13 -3.88
C GLY A 653 8.86 2.69 -3.79
N GLY A 654 10.12 2.48 -4.18
CA GLY A 654 10.71 1.16 -4.42
C GLY A 654 11.88 0.86 -3.49
N ILE A 655 12.80 -0.01 -3.94
CA ILE A 655 13.94 -0.48 -3.15
C ILE A 655 15.24 0.02 -3.79
N PHE A 656 16.10 0.65 -3.00
CA PHE A 656 17.38 1.18 -3.41
C PHE A 656 18.49 0.54 -2.59
N VAL A 657 19.48 -0.06 -3.24
CA VAL A 657 20.62 -0.70 -2.55
C VAL A 657 21.86 0.16 -2.73
N LEU A 658 22.32 0.78 -1.65
CA LEU A 658 23.48 1.67 -1.62
C LEU A 658 24.60 1.09 -0.80
N ARG A 659 25.84 1.46 -1.15
CA ARG A 659 27.03 1.04 -0.43
C ARG A 659 27.60 2.19 0.38
N ALA A 660 27.77 1.98 1.68
CA ALA A 660 28.26 3.03 2.58
C ALA A 660 29.64 3.53 2.18
N ASP A 661 30.56 2.63 1.81
CA ASP A 661 31.94 2.95 1.41
C ASP A 661 32.04 3.82 0.13
N GLN A 662 31.02 3.80 -0.72
CA GLN A 662 30.93 4.64 -1.91
C GLN A 662 30.26 6.00 -1.66
N LEU A 663 29.64 6.19 -0.50
CA LEU A 663 29.01 7.46 -0.12
C LEU A 663 30.02 8.34 0.62
N ASN A 664 30.15 9.59 0.17
CA ASN A 664 30.84 10.62 0.94
C ASN A 664 30.05 10.96 2.22
N GLU A 665 30.70 11.62 3.17
CA GLU A 665 30.10 11.94 4.48
C GLU A 665 28.83 12.79 4.34
N ALA A 666 28.85 13.80 3.48
CA ALA A 666 27.70 14.69 3.27
C ALA A 666 26.47 13.94 2.73
N ASP A 667 26.66 12.93 1.87
CA ASP A 667 25.56 12.10 1.34
C ASP A 667 25.04 11.11 2.38
N ARG A 668 25.93 10.55 3.21
CA ARG A 668 25.51 9.73 4.35
C ARG A 668 24.68 10.53 5.35
N VAL A 669 25.08 11.77 5.63
CA VAL A 669 24.33 12.68 6.50
C VAL A 669 22.98 12.99 5.86
N LEU A 670 22.95 13.39 4.58
CA LEU A 670 21.71 13.67 3.85
C LEU A 670 20.72 12.50 3.97
N LEU A 671 21.13 11.28 3.59
CA LEU A 671 20.28 10.08 3.65
C LEU A 671 19.70 9.83 5.05
N GLN A 672 20.51 10.00 6.09
CA GLN A 672 20.06 9.82 7.47
C GLN A 672 19.07 10.92 7.90
N THR A 673 19.30 12.16 7.49
CA THR A 673 18.42 13.27 7.86
C THR A 673 17.06 13.24 7.14
N THR A 674 17.04 12.72 5.90
CA THR A 674 15.82 12.57 5.09
C THR A 674 15.03 11.31 5.43
N ALA A 675 15.70 10.27 5.94
CA ALA A 675 15.02 9.06 6.42
C ALA A 675 14.05 9.40 7.57
N ARG A 676 12.81 8.95 7.44
CA ARG A 676 11.79 9.05 8.49
C ARG A 676 12.04 8.01 9.58
N VAL A 677 12.51 6.82 9.17
CA VAL A 677 12.90 5.73 10.05
C VAL A 677 14.24 5.18 9.63
N ILE A 678 15.12 4.96 10.61
CA ILE A 678 16.40 4.28 10.46
C ILE A 678 16.37 3.01 11.30
N LEU A 679 16.51 1.87 10.62
CA LEU A 679 16.66 0.55 11.22
C LEU A 679 18.09 0.07 11.06
N ASP A 680 18.59 -0.65 12.05
CA ASP A 680 19.95 -1.16 12.08
C ASP A 680 19.92 -2.65 12.39
N ALA A 681 20.49 -3.48 11.51
CA ALA A 681 20.46 -4.93 11.68
C ALA A 681 21.37 -5.46 12.79
N ASN A 682 22.32 -4.66 13.27
CA ASN A 682 23.05 -4.98 14.51
C ASN A 682 22.16 -4.86 15.75
N ALA A 683 21.06 -4.12 15.67
CA ALA A 683 20.07 -4.07 16.74
C ALA A 683 19.18 -5.33 16.67
N ASN A 684 18.43 -5.62 17.73
CA ASN A 684 17.49 -6.74 17.84
C ASN A 684 16.47 -6.80 16.67
N THR A 685 15.53 -7.76 16.73
CA THR A 685 14.39 -7.90 15.81
C THR A 685 13.67 -6.58 15.51
N LEU A 686 12.92 -6.49 14.41
CA LEU A 686 12.13 -5.29 14.07
C LEU A 686 11.27 -4.85 15.26
N GLU A 687 10.55 -5.80 15.87
CA GLU A 687 9.76 -5.57 17.08
C GLU A 687 10.59 -4.95 18.21
N GLY A 688 11.78 -5.50 18.49
CA GLY A 688 12.72 -4.94 19.46
C GLY A 688 13.16 -3.51 19.13
N GLN A 689 13.23 -3.16 17.85
CA GLN A 689 13.52 -1.79 17.40
C GLN A 689 12.29 -0.88 17.50
N LEU A 690 11.08 -1.40 17.51
CA LEU A 690 9.87 -0.59 17.72
C LEU A 690 9.52 -0.41 19.22
N VAL A 691 10.32 -0.98 20.13
CA VAL A 691 10.23 -0.71 21.56
C VAL A 691 10.46 0.79 21.83
N GLY A 692 9.55 1.39 22.58
CA GLY A 692 9.63 2.80 23.00
C GLY A 692 8.85 3.79 22.14
N ILE A 693 8.21 3.35 21.04
CA ILE A 693 7.33 4.23 20.24
C ILE A 693 6.16 4.76 21.08
N LEU A 694 5.66 3.94 22.01
CA LEU A 694 4.56 4.31 22.90
C LEU A 694 5.03 5.01 24.18
N THR A 695 6.35 5.23 24.34
CA THR A 695 6.88 5.93 25.51
C THR A 695 6.52 7.40 25.39
N GLN A 696 5.70 7.88 26.33
CA GLN A 696 5.35 9.28 26.43
C GLN A 696 6.62 10.11 26.71
N PRO A 697 6.92 11.15 25.92
CA PRO A 697 8.05 12.01 26.21
C PRO A 697 7.82 12.74 27.54
N THR A 698 8.91 12.99 28.27
CA THR A 698 8.86 13.85 29.45
C THR A 698 8.38 15.22 29.02
N ARG A 699 7.14 15.57 29.36
CA ARG A 699 6.61 16.90 29.08
C ARG A 699 7.40 17.90 29.92
N LEU A 700 7.90 18.95 29.27
CA LEU A 700 8.33 20.13 30.01
C LEU A 700 7.14 20.63 30.83
N PRO A 701 7.37 21.20 32.02
CA PRO A 701 6.29 21.82 32.78
C PRO A 701 5.56 22.78 31.86
N ILE A 702 4.22 22.73 31.89
CA ILE A 702 3.41 23.71 31.19
C ILE A 702 3.89 25.07 31.68
N PHE A 703 4.20 25.97 30.74
CA PHE A 703 4.53 27.33 31.09
C PHE A 703 3.23 27.99 31.54
N GLU A 704 2.87 27.76 32.80
CA GLU A 704 1.76 28.43 33.45
C GLU A 704 2.19 29.90 33.61
N PRO A 705 1.51 30.85 32.92
CA PRO A 705 1.81 32.25 33.11
C PRO A 705 1.71 32.56 34.62
N PRO A 706 2.74 33.17 35.25
CA PRO A 706 2.82 33.33 36.71
C PRO A 706 1.82 34.33 37.29
N LEU A 707 1.02 34.96 36.44
CA LEU A 707 -0.10 35.79 36.82
C LEU A 707 -1.35 34.98 36.48
N ASP A 708 -2.23 34.80 37.46
CA ASP A 708 -3.65 34.58 37.19
C ASP A 708 -4.04 35.70 36.22
N PHE A 709 -4.07 35.40 34.93
CA PHE A 709 -4.67 36.26 33.95
C PHE A 709 -6.16 36.19 34.24
N VAL A 710 -6.59 36.93 35.26
CA VAL A 710 -7.90 37.53 35.29
C VAL A 710 -7.86 38.46 34.09
N PRO A 711 -8.71 38.31 33.07
CA PRO A 711 -8.89 39.36 32.08
C PRO A 711 -9.43 40.59 32.83
N THR A 712 -8.54 41.41 33.39
CA THR A 712 -8.92 42.63 34.12
C THR A 712 -9.32 43.74 33.18
N GLU A 713 -9.09 43.54 31.89
CA GLU A 713 -9.87 44.19 30.85
C GLU A 713 -10.85 43.13 30.36
N LYS A 714 -12.15 43.38 30.56
CA LYS A 714 -13.14 42.98 29.55
C LYS A 714 -12.43 43.17 28.22
N THR A 715 -12.24 42.11 27.42
CA THR A 715 -11.93 42.28 26.01
C THR A 715 -12.89 43.37 25.55
N THR A 716 -12.38 44.57 25.37
CA THR A 716 -13.23 45.69 25.00
C THR A 716 -13.70 45.22 23.65
N ALA A 717 -14.99 44.88 23.54
CA ALA A 717 -15.57 44.45 22.28
C ALA A 717 -15.07 45.48 21.27
N THR A 718 -14.29 45.03 20.28
CA THR A 718 -13.71 45.92 19.29
C THR A 718 -14.84 46.83 18.84
N GLU A 719 -14.67 48.16 19.00
CA GLU A 719 -15.76 49.09 18.72
C GLU A 719 -16.33 48.73 17.35
N GLN A 720 -17.64 48.45 17.31
CA GLN A 720 -18.29 48.13 16.05
C GLN A 720 -18.13 49.34 15.14
N ILE A 721 -17.21 49.23 14.20
CA ILE A 721 -17.02 50.25 13.17
C ILE A 721 -18.34 50.27 12.39
N ALA A 722 -18.95 51.44 12.27
CA ALA A 722 -20.15 51.57 11.44
C ALA A 722 -19.73 51.41 9.97
N ARG A 723 -20.43 50.53 9.25
CA ARG A 723 -20.19 50.37 7.81
C ARG A 723 -20.48 51.70 7.09
N PRO A 724 -19.54 52.21 6.28
CA PRO A 724 -19.82 53.41 5.47
C PRO A 724 -20.99 53.16 4.52
N THR A 725 -21.94 54.07 4.46
CA THR A 725 -23.17 53.95 3.66
C THR A 725 -23.06 54.59 2.27
N ASP A 726 -21.93 55.24 1.99
CA ASP A 726 -21.67 56.07 0.81
C ASP A 726 -20.62 55.46 -0.13
N LEU A 727 -20.34 54.17 0.02
CA LEU A 727 -19.40 53.45 -0.85
C LEU A 727 -19.95 53.32 -2.28
N GLN A 728 -19.09 53.61 -3.26
CA GLN A 728 -19.36 53.32 -4.66
C GLN A 728 -19.00 51.86 -4.96
N PHE A 729 -19.87 51.17 -5.72
CA PHE A 729 -19.68 49.76 -6.09
C PHE A 729 -19.53 48.81 -4.88
N ASP A 730 -20.31 49.04 -3.82
CA ASP A 730 -20.28 48.20 -2.63
C ASP A 730 -20.65 46.74 -2.97
N ASN A 731 -19.74 45.81 -2.65
CA ASN A 731 -19.86 44.39 -2.94
C ASN A 731 -20.25 43.53 -1.73
N GLY A 732 -20.65 44.12 -0.61
CA GLY A 732 -20.96 43.38 0.62
C GLY A 732 -19.78 43.29 1.60
N PHE A 733 -18.54 43.43 1.13
CA PHE A 733 -17.31 43.45 1.95
C PHE A 733 -16.59 44.81 1.91
N GLY A 734 -17.01 45.71 1.04
CA GLY A 734 -16.36 47.00 0.82
C GLY A 734 -16.65 47.58 -0.56
N GLY A 735 -16.16 48.79 -0.80
CA GLY A 735 -16.34 49.52 -2.04
C GLY A 735 -15.40 50.72 -2.10
N PHE A 736 -15.46 51.48 -3.18
CA PHE A 736 -14.65 52.69 -3.30
C PHE A 736 -15.23 53.83 -2.45
N SER A 737 -14.35 54.66 -1.87
CA SER A 737 -14.73 55.90 -1.21
C SER A 737 -15.57 56.81 -2.13
N PRO A 738 -16.38 57.74 -1.60
CA PRO A 738 -17.19 58.64 -2.43
C PRO A 738 -16.38 59.45 -3.46
N ASP A 739 -15.11 59.71 -3.19
CA ASP A 739 -14.18 60.41 -4.08
C ASP A 739 -13.40 59.47 -5.03
N GLY A 740 -13.60 58.15 -4.92
CA GLY A 740 -13.03 57.12 -5.78
C GLY A 740 -11.54 56.84 -5.57
N LYS A 741 -10.91 57.41 -4.52
CA LYS A 741 -9.45 57.32 -4.32
C LYS A 741 -9.00 56.12 -3.51
N GLU A 742 -9.88 55.57 -2.68
CA GLU A 742 -9.54 54.49 -1.77
C GLU A 742 -10.57 53.36 -1.91
N TYR A 743 -10.12 52.11 -1.79
CA TYR A 743 -11.03 50.96 -1.66
C TYR A 743 -11.16 50.64 -0.18
N VAL A 744 -12.33 50.91 0.39
CA VAL A 744 -12.62 50.73 1.81
C VAL A 744 -13.15 49.31 2.01
N ILE A 745 -12.40 48.50 2.75
CA ILE A 745 -12.80 47.16 3.15
C ILE A 745 -13.45 47.25 4.53
N PHE A 746 -14.69 46.80 4.64
CA PHE A 746 -15.40 46.68 5.89
C PHE A 746 -15.42 45.23 6.34
N GLN A 747 -14.76 44.93 7.46
CA GLN A 747 -14.84 43.62 8.12
C GLN A 747 -15.59 43.77 9.43
N GLN A 748 -16.59 42.91 9.65
CA GLN A 748 -17.19 42.77 10.97
C GLN A 748 -16.13 42.29 11.97
N PRO A 749 -16.21 42.70 13.26
CA PRO A 749 -15.36 42.15 14.31
C PRO A 749 -15.45 40.63 14.31
N GLY A 750 -14.29 39.97 14.37
CA GLY A 750 -14.19 38.51 14.44
C GLY A 750 -14.04 38.01 15.87
#